data_AF-A0A7V3RM04-F1
#
_entry.id   AF-A0A7V3RM04-F1
#
_cell.length_a   1.000
_cell.length_b   1.000
_cell.length_c   1.000
_cell.angle_alpha   90.00
_cell.angle_beta   90.00
_cell.angle_gamma   90.00
#
_symmetry.space_group_name_H-M   'P 1'
#
loop_
_entity.id
_entity.type
_entity.pdbx_description
1 polymer ?
#
loop_
_entity_poly.entity_id
_entity_poly.type
_entity_poly.pdbx_seq_one_letter_code
_entity_poly.pdbx_strand_id
1 'polypeptide(L)'
;MAVTSAPGADAPRSARSRPWLFWSRLHFGVRLLGLSGGLLACAAGVFAAVRGEFRAFHTVADLSQAWNAGMELAQNAWQMPQQNLAVVLCLTGAAAALLTLLLELLVVFAFTATRRSAFGLNAIIQGVLAAVALGAVNLWSYHHFVQVDCTRDRHFTLPAEIRKDLAQLHPDSQTTILVYNRHKVFGLMPDKPQDDYDSAAERKVIEKVHDLVEQFRTIGPQIRVEVLDTQSRDYKFKERLQEVTEAVAGDQDTQGAEALRKMIEAAPENSLFFCGRENNKLRVQQLSFNDFYLLDKTLSQDDHDGRGNLVLLYQGVEPFAHRILRLGEKKPRIAIATIHEVLSTGSQRDIGLRGLRNALEARGFDVTDIILKKEGNGPLGLEPAVYSLEESTLEGLKRTQRFYENDLEKLQKVRKETEQERAVWEKAAEDEKTRTSLLKQIVDQAPKRAQEYAQQVQLIEATIRQYRQALLNPPSDAVKMRLQRELGQLQEIRPQLAELRDLWKNAVTESAARDELLRRVIQENVEDLNEDLQHLAQAIEDYRQRLAATRADLAKMNEPALEEQRRMTDLKAKLQRLLADCDLLMVPRMTLRNTASINSNIPPQYYPLDPAQVEAIKEFLKAGKPILACFGPLNWPQGLGNFDEARPDGLEELLTQLGVRMLKQTVLFDVEEQGFAENRAGLTIAGASVEIPPLIWDWRSRDSLPPGSVDIVRPVNRIRASIRLMARGLGKEEALDIRIRAPRPVYYVPPEPPSLRPLAVAALAAPAQPHWTTAALSLIALQQSLNTAAEQLPMDPVFLMTSPQSWNEDQPFPLEGRIPQFEQPQRDQDKRKQLKPAVTGLETRRRGPFPIGVAVETTLPRDWYASAADKPARVRVAVIGQGCFFSGKDLPAAQEKLFVQTINWLLGRDDRLPRDEHVWSYPRVNETIPPDSPTESLWLWGARLGLPVLFLYLGFVVVLFRRLR
;
A
#
# COMPACT_ATOMS: atom_id res chain seq x y z
N MET A 1 -11.38 51.92 102.45
CA MET A 1 -10.90 50.98 103.48
C MET A 1 -9.59 50.37 102.97
N ALA A 2 -8.55 50.08 103.74
CA ALA A 2 -8.13 50.41 105.11
C ALA A 2 -6.82 49.63 105.38
N VAL A 3 -5.90 50.17 106.22
CA VAL A 3 -5.19 49.44 107.33
C VAL A 3 -4.28 48.24 106.95
N THR A 4 -3.01 48.06 107.33
CA THR A 4 -1.96 48.74 108.16
C THR A 4 -0.58 48.13 107.77
N SER A 5 0.63 48.47 108.25
CA SER A 5 1.21 49.39 109.27
C SER A 5 2.71 49.63 108.96
N ALA A 6 3.39 50.47 109.74
CA ALA A 6 4.85 50.74 109.75
C ALA A 6 5.32 50.97 111.22
N PRO A 7 6.59 51.32 111.62
CA PRO A 7 7.54 52.26 110.95
C PRO A 7 9.08 51.99 111.08
N GLY A 8 9.92 52.83 110.42
CA GLY A 8 11.27 53.23 110.93
C GLY A 8 12.55 52.85 110.15
N ALA A 9 13.08 53.81 109.36
CA ALA A 9 14.48 54.26 109.06
C ALA A 9 15.72 53.32 109.28
N ASP A 10 16.83 53.35 108.51
CA ASP A 10 17.47 54.42 107.69
C ASP A 10 18.25 53.93 106.42
N ALA A 11 18.90 54.85 105.67
CA ALA A 11 19.50 54.74 104.30
C ALA A 11 20.86 53.94 104.17
N PRO A 12 21.52 53.72 102.98
CA PRO A 12 21.51 54.51 101.71
C PRO A 12 21.53 53.76 100.35
N ARG A 13 21.64 54.55 99.26
CA ARG A 13 21.62 54.17 97.82
C ARG A 13 22.96 53.64 97.28
N SER A 14 22.92 52.74 96.28
CA SER A 14 23.85 52.78 95.12
C SER A 14 23.27 52.05 93.90
N ALA A 15 23.72 52.40 92.69
CA ALA A 15 23.10 51.98 91.43
C ALA A 15 23.79 50.78 90.76
N ARG A 16 23.02 49.96 90.03
CA ARG A 16 23.54 49.10 88.95
C ARG A 16 22.76 49.33 87.65
N SER A 17 23.49 49.49 86.57
CA SER A 17 23.03 49.98 85.27
C SER A 17 22.27 48.92 84.45
N ARG A 18 21.37 49.38 83.57
CA ARG A 18 20.66 48.55 82.58
C ARG A 18 21.44 48.53 81.26
N PRO A 19 22.11 47.44 80.85
CA PRO A 19 22.86 47.40 79.58
C PRO A 19 21.98 47.20 78.33
N TRP A 20 20.70 46.86 78.48
CA TRP A 20 19.85 46.35 77.39
C TRP A 20 19.39 47.41 76.37
N LEU A 21 19.31 48.68 76.78
CA LEU A 21 18.85 49.79 75.91
C LEU A 21 19.87 50.25 74.86
N PHE A 22 21.18 50.01 75.09
CA PHE A 22 22.22 50.37 74.13
C PHE A 22 22.23 49.39 72.95
N TRP A 23 22.16 48.09 73.24
CA TRP A 23 22.16 47.03 72.21
C TRP A 23 20.96 47.10 71.27
N SER A 24 19.75 47.39 71.76
CA SER A 24 18.58 47.52 70.87
C SER A 24 18.70 48.70 69.89
N ARG A 25 19.30 49.81 70.33
CA ARG A 25 19.55 50.99 69.47
C ARG A 25 20.69 50.74 68.47
N LEU A 26 21.77 50.08 68.89
CA LEU A 26 22.84 49.65 67.99
C LEU A 26 22.31 48.71 66.89
N HIS A 27 21.52 47.71 67.27
CA HIS A 27 20.94 46.73 66.37
C HIS A 27 19.93 47.35 65.38
N PHE A 28 19.11 48.29 65.83
CA PHE A 28 18.25 49.07 64.94
C PHE A 28 19.06 49.92 63.95
N GLY A 29 20.13 50.57 64.41
CA GLY A 29 21.05 51.33 63.56
C GLY A 29 21.73 50.47 62.49
N VAL A 30 22.17 49.26 62.84
CA VAL A 30 22.75 48.29 61.90
C VAL A 30 21.72 47.82 60.87
N ARG A 31 20.49 47.44 61.28
CA ARG A 31 19.40 47.10 60.35
C ARG A 31 19.05 48.25 59.40
N LEU A 32 18.99 49.48 59.92
CA LEU A 32 18.70 50.67 59.13
C LEU A 32 19.81 50.95 58.11
N LEU A 33 21.09 50.73 58.48
CA LEU A 33 22.23 50.80 57.56
C LEU A 33 22.17 49.73 56.46
N GLY A 34 21.79 48.50 56.79
CA GLY A 34 21.64 47.44 55.78
C GLY A 34 20.48 47.67 54.83
N LEU A 35 19.33 48.15 55.33
CA LEU A 35 18.18 48.50 54.50
C LEU A 35 18.44 49.71 53.61
N SER A 36 19.05 50.77 54.14
CA SER A 36 19.41 51.95 53.34
C SER A 36 20.53 51.65 52.34
N GLY A 37 21.52 50.83 52.73
CA GLY A 37 22.56 50.32 51.84
C GLY A 37 22.00 49.44 50.72
N GLY A 38 21.05 48.54 51.02
CA GLY A 38 20.38 47.70 50.03
C GLY A 38 19.53 48.53 49.05
N LEU A 39 18.77 49.51 49.54
CA LEU A 39 18.02 50.44 48.69
C LEU A 39 18.94 51.29 47.80
N LEU A 40 20.05 51.78 48.35
CA LEU A 40 21.09 52.50 47.60
C LEU A 40 21.70 51.59 46.52
N ALA A 41 21.95 50.31 46.84
CA ALA A 41 22.49 49.35 45.90
C ALA A 41 21.54 49.10 44.72
N CYS A 42 20.25 48.87 44.99
CA CYS A 42 19.25 48.69 43.95
C CYS A 42 19.09 49.96 43.08
N ALA A 43 19.00 51.14 43.69
CA ALA A 43 18.85 52.39 42.95
C ALA A 43 20.07 52.72 42.08
N ALA A 44 21.28 52.59 42.63
CA ALA A 44 22.52 52.83 41.90
C ALA A 44 22.79 51.75 40.84
N GLY A 45 22.43 50.49 41.12
CA GLY A 45 22.51 49.39 40.16
C GLY A 45 21.57 49.56 38.96
N VAL A 46 20.32 49.99 39.18
CA VAL A 46 19.42 50.35 38.06
C VAL A 46 20.00 51.49 37.22
N PHE A 47 20.59 52.51 37.86
CA PHE A 47 21.19 53.64 37.15
C PHE A 47 22.43 53.23 36.32
N ALA A 48 23.30 52.39 36.88
CA ALA A 48 24.46 51.81 36.18
C ALA A 48 24.03 50.89 35.02
N ALA A 49 22.96 50.10 35.20
CA ALA A 49 22.38 49.27 34.14
C ALA A 49 21.85 50.12 32.97
N VAL A 50 21.12 51.21 33.26
CA VAL A 50 20.61 52.15 32.24
C VAL A 50 21.75 52.84 31.48
N ARG A 51 22.87 53.13 32.14
CA ARG A 51 24.10 53.63 31.49
C ARG A 51 24.86 52.57 30.69
N GLY A 52 24.48 51.30 30.79
CA GLY A 52 25.17 50.18 30.14
C GLY A 52 26.49 49.78 30.79
N GLU A 53 26.74 50.22 32.03
CA GLU A 53 27.99 49.94 32.77
C GLU A 53 28.13 48.43 33.06
N PHE A 54 27.03 47.67 33.11
CA PHE A 54 27.02 46.21 33.28
C PHE A 54 27.05 45.38 31.99
N ARG A 55 27.32 45.96 30.81
CA ARG A 55 27.29 45.22 29.53
C ARG A 55 28.14 43.94 29.50
N ALA A 56 29.25 43.92 30.22
CA ALA A 56 30.13 42.75 30.33
C ALA A 56 29.43 41.49 30.88
N PHE A 57 28.34 41.63 31.64
CA PHE A 57 27.58 40.51 32.19
C PHE A 57 26.60 39.86 31.20
N HIS A 58 26.27 40.51 30.07
CA HIS A 58 25.31 39.95 29.10
C HIS A 58 25.89 38.83 28.22
N THR A 59 27.21 38.71 28.14
CA THR A 59 27.92 37.72 27.30
C THR A 59 28.54 36.57 28.11
N VAL A 60 28.18 36.44 29.37
CA VAL A 60 28.76 35.48 30.32
C VAL A 60 28.02 34.14 30.26
N ALA A 61 28.75 33.06 29.98
CA ALA A 61 28.19 31.70 29.89
C ALA A 61 28.37 30.87 31.18
N ASP A 62 29.30 31.23 32.06
CA ASP A 62 29.60 30.48 33.29
C ASP A 62 29.89 31.37 34.51
N LEU A 63 29.91 30.77 35.70
CA LEU A 63 30.07 31.47 36.97
C LEU A 63 31.48 32.06 37.19
N SER A 64 32.50 31.52 36.51
CA SER A 64 33.89 31.99 36.59
C SER A 64 34.08 33.27 35.79
N GLN A 65 33.54 33.30 34.57
CA GLN A 65 33.44 34.49 33.73
C GLN A 65 32.64 35.60 34.44
N ALA A 66 31.53 35.26 35.11
CA ALA A 66 30.74 36.21 35.91
C ALA A 66 31.57 36.85 37.02
N TRP A 67 32.34 36.04 37.76
CA TRP A 67 33.19 36.51 38.85
C TRP A 67 34.30 37.43 38.35
N ASN A 68 34.98 37.06 37.26
CA ASN A 68 36.06 37.85 36.68
C ASN A 68 35.55 39.19 36.14
N ALA A 69 34.43 39.21 35.42
CA ALA A 69 33.79 40.44 34.95
C ALA A 69 33.37 41.36 36.11
N GLY A 70 32.87 40.79 37.22
CA GLY A 70 32.54 41.55 38.43
C GLY A 70 33.75 42.13 39.14
N MET A 71 34.85 41.38 39.24
CA MET A 71 36.11 41.85 39.82
C MET A 71 36.74 42.97 38.99
N GLU A 72 36.76 42.83 37.66
CA GLU A 72 37.27 43.85 36.75
C GLU A 72 36.43 45.14 36.83
N LEU A 73 35.10 45.01 36.84
CA LEU A 73 34.17 46.14 36.99
C LEU A 73 34.34 46.84 38.35
N ALA A 74 34.54 46.10 39.44
CA ALA A 74 34.84 46.66 40.75
C ALA A 74 36.21 47.37 40.80
N GLN A 75 37.23 46.80 40.16
CA GLN A 75 38.58 47.38 40.10
C GLN A 75 38.61 48.67 39.26
N ASN A 76 37.93 48.68 38.11
CA ASN A 76 37.74 49.87 37.26
C ASN A 76 36.92 50.96 37.98
N ALA A 77 35.91 50.57 38.76
CA ALA A 77 35.15 51.51 39.60
C ALA A 77 35.99 52.13 40.71
N TRP A 78 36.92 51.36 41.30
CA TRP A 78 37.84 51.85 42.33
C TRP A 78 38.93 52.78 41.78
N GLN A 79 39.42 52.54 40.55
CA GLN A 79 40.45 53.38 39.92
C GLN A 79 39.89 54.71 39.39
N MET A 80 38.63 54.75 38.92
CA MET A 80 38.00 55.97 38.39
C MET A 80 36.63 56.26 39.07
N PRO A 81 36.61 56.55 40.39
CA PRO A 81 35.37 56.64 41.17
C PRO A 81 34.47 57.80 40.76
N GLN A 82 35.00 58.85 40.11
CA GLN A 82 34.19 59.97 39.60
C GLN A 82 33.40 59.62 38.34
N GLN A 83 33.89 58.68 37.52
CA GLN A 83 33.20 58.24 36.31
C GLN A 83 32.21 57.11 36.63
N ASN A 84 32.62 56.17 37.47
CA ASN A 84 31.89 54.96 37.83
C ASN A 84 31.13 55.09 39.18
N LEU A 85 30.69 56.30 39.53
CA LEU A 85 30.07 56.60 40.83
C LEU A 85 28.86 55.70 41.14
N ALA A 86 28.08 55.35 40.12
CA ALA A 86 26.92 54.47 40.26
C ALA A 86 27.32 53.04 40.65
N VAL A 87 28.36 52.48 40.01
CA VAL A 87 28.93 51.18 40.40
C VAL A 87 29.53 51.23 41.81
N VAL A 88 30.25 52.30 42.17
CA VAL A 88 30.82 52.45 43.53
C VAL A 88 29.71 52.50 44.60
N LEU A 89 28.64 53.26 44.37
CA LEU A 89 27.47 53.32 45.25
C LEU A 89 26.72 51.98 45.29
N CYS A 90 26.65 51.26 44.17
CA CYS A 90 26.07 49.93 44.09
C CYS A 90 26.84 48.92 44.95
N LEU A 91 28.17 48.86 44.78
CA LEU A 91 29.04 47.94 45.51
C LEU A 91 29.14 48.26 47.01
N THR A 92 29.22 49.54 47.38
CA THR A 92 29.24 49.95 48.79
C THR A 92 27.90 49.72 49.49
N GLY A 93 26.78 49.98 48.81
CA GLY A 93 25.45 49.64 49.30
C GLY A 93 25.27 48.13 49.48
N ALA A 94 25.70 47.33 48.49
CA ALA A 94 25.65 45.87 48.57
C ALA A 94 26.53 45.31 49.70
N ALA A 95 27.74 45.86 49.87
CA ALA A 95 28.62 45.50 50.98
C ALA A 95 28.01 45.84 52.35
N ALA A 96 27.36 47.00 52.50
CA ALA A 96 26.66 47.37 53.74
C ALA A 96 25.46 46.47 54.04
N ALA A 97 24.68 46.10 53.01
CA ALA A 97 23.59 45.15 53.14
C ALA A 97 24.10 43.75 53.52
N LEU A 98 25.16 43.25 52.87
CA LEU A 98 25.75 41.94 53.12
C LEU A 98 26.43 41.85 54.50
N LEU A 99 27.12 42.91 54.92
CA LEU A 99 27.65 43.04 56.29
C LEU A 99 26.53 43.01 57.33
N THR A 100 25.41 43.69 57.06
CA THR A 100 24.24 43.66 57.93
C THR A 100 23.61 42.27 57.99
N LEU A 101 23.53 41.57 56.85
CA LEU A 101 23.03 40.20 56.76
C LEU A 101 23.94 39.21 57.52
N LEU A 102 25.26 39.37 57.42
CA LEU A 102 26.24 38.61 58.20
C LEU A 102 26.13 38.91 59.71
N LEU A 103 25.90 40.16 60.10
CA LEU A 103 25.69 40.54 61.50
C LEU A 103 24.36 39.99 62.04
N GLU A 104 23.27 40.02 61.27
CA GLU A 104 22.01 39.35 61.61
C GLU A 104 22.21 37.84 61.76
N LEU A 105 22.95 37.21 60.83
CA LEU A 105 23.29 35.78 60.90
C LEU A 105 24.09 35.47 62.18
N LEU A 106 25.08 36.30 62.51
CA LEU A 106 25.87 36.21 63.74
C LEU A 106 25.04 36.44 65.00
N VAL A 107 24.09 37.38 64.98
CA VAL A 107 23.16 37.61 66.10
C VAL A 107 22.22 36.41 66.25
N VAL A 108 21.70 35.84 65.16
CA VAL A 108 20.89 34.60 65.20
C VAL A 108 21.73 33.43 65.75
N PHE A 109 22.98 33.28 65.34
CA PHE A 109 23.90 32.28 65.93
C PHE A 109 24.21 32.56 67.41
N ALA A 110 24.43 33.80 67.82
CA ALA A 110 24.70 34.16 69.22
C ALA A 110 23.48 33.99 70.13
N PHE A 111 22.28 34.31 69.64
CA PHE A 111 21.02 34.18 70.36
C PHE A 111 20.59 32.72 70.48
N THR A 112 20.85 31.89 69.46
CA THR A 112 20.67 30.43 69.55
C THR A 112 21.73 29.75 70.44
N ALA A 113 22.94 30.31 70.54
CA ALA A 113 23.98 29.80 71.44
C ALA A 113 23.72 30.07 72.94
N THR A 114 22.85 31.03 73.30
CA THR A 114 22.70 31.49 74.70
C THR A 114 21.31 31.32 75.33
N ARG A 115 20.65 30.17 75.11
CA ARG A 115 19.81 29.46 76.11
C ARG A 115 19.27 28.13 75.56
N ARG A 116 19.72 26.99 76.12
CA ARG A 116 19.16 25.63 75.97
C ARG A 116 18.45 25.30 74.63
N SER A 117 19.20 24.95 73.58
CA SER A 117 18.91 23.74 72.79
C SER A 117 19.96 23.45 71.71
N ALA A 118 20.81 22.44 71.95
CA ALA A 118 21.62 21.84 70.89
C ALA A 118 20.74 21.30 69.73
N PHE A 119 19.48 20.97 70.02
CA PHE A 119 18.45 20.58 69.04
C PHE A 119 18.13 21.65 67.98
N GLY A 120 18.31 22.94 68.27
CA GLY A 120 18.02 24.03 67.31
C GLY A 120 19.11 24.12 66.23
N LEU A 121 20.36 24.24 66.66
CA LEU A 121 21.51 24.32 65.75
C LEU A 121 21.66 23.03 64.93
N ASN A 122 21.50 21.85 65.55
CA ASN A 122 21.56 20.56 64.85
C ASN A 122 20.44 20.43 63.80
N ALA A 123 19.23 20.93 64.06
CA ALA A 123 18.14 20.92 63.08
C ALA A 123 18.40 21.87 61.89
N ILE A 124 19.00 23.03 62.12
CA ILE A 124 19.39 23.96 61.04
C ILE A 124 20.52 23.34 60.19
N ILE A 125 21.55 22.78 60.83
CA ILE A 125 22.66 22.10 60.13
C ILE A 125 22.14 20.89 59.35
N GLN A 126 21.21 20.09 59.91
CA GLN A 126 20.55 18.99 59.20
C GLN A 126 19.70 19.48 58.03
N GLY A 127 18.99 20.61 58.16
CA GLY A 127 18.23 21.22 57.07
C GLY A 127 19.14 21.70 55.92
N VAL A 128 20.26 22.35 56.23
CA VAL A 128 21.26 22.77 55.25
C VAL A 128 21.93 21.57 54.59
N LEU A 129 22.35 20.55 55.36
CA LEU A 129 22.90 19.31 54.81
C LEU A 129 21.89 18.55 53.95
N ALA A 130 20.61 18.52 54.32
CA ALA A 130 19.55 17.91 53.52
C ALA A 130 19.30 18.69 52.22
N ALA A 131 19.35 20.03 52.25
CA ALA A 131 19.23 20.86 51.05
C ALA A 131 20.44 20.71 50.11
N VAL A 132 21.67 20.66 50.66
CA VAL A 132 22.90 20.39 49.91
C VAL A 132 22.88 18.96 49.34
N ALA A 133 22.46 17.96 50.12
CA ALA A 133 22.31 16.59 49.64
C ALA A 133 21.24 16.47 48.55
N LEU A 134 20.08 17.13 48.71
CA LEU A 134 19.03 17.17 47.69
C LEU A 134 19.51 17.86 46.41
N GLY A 135 20.23 18.98 46.53
CA GLY A 135 20.84 19.69 45.40
C GLY A 135 21.90 18.84 44.71
N ALA A 136 22.77 18.17 45.46
CA ALA A 136 23.77 17.26 44.94
C ALA A 136 23.16 16.01 44.28
N VAL A 137 22.09 15.44 44.85
CA VAL A 137 21.34 14.31 44.26
C VAL A 137 20.62 14.74 42.99
N ASN A 138 19.98 15.91 42.94
CA ASN A 138 19.38 16.44 41.72
C ASN A 138 20.44 16.70 40.63
N LEU A 139 21.55 17.37 40.98
CA LEU A 139 22.63 17.63 40.04
C LEU A 139 23.28 16.33 39.53
N TRP A 140 23.51 15.38 40.43
CA TRP A 140 24.02 14.05 40.07
C TRP A 140 23.03 13.31 39.16
N SER A 141 21.74 13.30 39.49
CA SER A 141 20.68 12.69 38.68
C SER A 141 20.49 13.35 37.31
N TYR A 142 20.79 14.65 37.20
CA TYR A 142 20.76 15.37 35.92
C TYR A 142 21.92 14.97 35.00
N HIS A 143 23.10 14.68 35.58
CA HIS A 143 24.26 14.16 34.85
C HIS A 143 24.27 12.63 34.67
N HIS A 144 23.55 11.89 35.51
CA HIS A 144 23.48 10.43 35.51
C HIS A 144 22.02 9.98 35.36
N PHE A 145 21.43 10.30 34.20
CA PHE A 145 20.08 9.83 33.87
C PHE A 145 20.07 8.30 33.80
N VAL A 146 19.28 7.67 34.67
CA VAL A 146 19.03 6.23 34.68
C VAL A 146 17.52 6.01 34.66
N GLN A 147 17.00 5.51 33.54
CA GLN A 147 15.61 5.07 33.46
C GLN A 147 15.47 3.74 34.19
N VAL A 148 14.67 3.72 35.25
CA VAL A 148 14.32 2.51 36.00
C VAL A 148 12.87 2.16 35.71
N ASP A 149 12.67 1.01 35.07
CA ASP A 149 11.34 0.47 34.81
C ASP A 149 10.91 -0.42 35.98
N CYS A 150 9.94 0.08 36.74
CA CYS A 150 9.36 -0.61 37.90
C CYS A 150 8.15 -1.50 37.53
N THR A 151 7.81 -1.66 36.24
CA THR A 151 6.76 -2.59 35.82
C THR A 151 7.25 -4.03 35.93
N ARG A 152 6.34 -4.94 36.31
CA ARG A 152 6.65 -6.37 36.51
C ARG A 152 7.26 -7.00 35.26
N ASP A 153 6.72 -6.65 34.10
CA ASP A 153 7.03 -7.26 32.81
C ASP A 153 7.92 -6.35 31.92
N ARG A 154 8.45 -5.26 32.51
CA ARG A 154 9.38 -4.29 31.89
C ARG A 154 8.89 -3.65 30.58
N HIS A 155 7.65 -3.19 30.56
CA HIS A 155 6.98 -2.63 29.37
C HIS A 155 7.60 -1.34 28.81
N PHE A 156 8.40 -0.62 29.58
CA PHE A 156 9.09 0.60 29.17
C PHE A 156 10.59 0.38 28.95
N THR A 157 11.00 -0.88 28.77
CA THR A 157 12.38 -1.31 28.63
C THR A 157 12.55 -2.17 27.38
N LEU A 158 13.34 -1.70 26.41
CA LEU A 158 13.66 -2.51 25.23
C LEU A 158 14.29 -3.86 25.62
N PRO A 159 13.87 -4.98 24.99
CA PRO A 159 14.45 -6.31 25.20
C PRO A 159 15.98 -6.31 25.11
N ALA A 160 16.62 -7.14 25.93
CA ALA A 160 18.08 -7.13 26.07
C ALA A 160 18.81 -7.47 24.75
N GLU A 161 18.23 -8.35 23.93
CA GLU A 161 18.77 -8.71 22.61
C GLU A 161 18.69 -7.52 21.64
N ILE A 162 17.49 -6.95 21.45
CA ILE A 162 17.27 -5.75 20.62
C ILE A 162 18.18 -4.59 21.04
N ARG A 163 18.32 -4.34 22.35
CA ARG A 163 19.23 -3.32 22.88
C ARG A 163 20.69 -3.59 22.52
N LYS A 164 21.13 -4.85 22.63
CA LYS A 164 22.50 -5.26 22.29
C LYS A 164 22.77 -5.09 20.79
N ASP A 165 21.79 -5.36 19.93
CA ASP A 165 21.93 -5.21 18.48
C ASP A 165 21.92 -3.74 18.06
N LEU A 166 21.04 -2.92 18.64
CA LEU A 166 21.03 -1.47 18.39
C LEU A 166 22.29 -0.76 18.94
N ALA A 167 22.91 -1.29 19.99
CA ALA A 167 24.20 -0.82 20.49
C ALA A 167 25.41 -1.19 19.59
N GLN A 168 25.23 -2.07 18.60
CA GLN A 168 26.25 -2.40 17.59
C GLN A 168 26.21 -1.49 16.35
N LEU A 169 25.22 -0.57 16.26
CA LEU A 169 25.16 0.42 15.18
C LEU A 169 26.38 1.35 15.22
N HIS A 170 26.88 1.76 14.05
CA HIS A 170 28.07 2.61 13.98
C HIS A 170 27.76 4.01 14.55
N PRO A 171 28.65 4.62 15.35
CA PRO A 171 28.41 5.96 15.91
C PRO A 171 28.12 7.04 14.86
N ASP A 172 28.70 6.89 13.66
CA ASP A 172 28.52 7.81 12.53
C ASP A 172 27.21 7.60 11.75
N SER A 173 26.54 6.45 11.91
CA SER A 173 25.26 6.18 11.25
C SER A 173 24.08 6.76 12.02
N GLN A 174 24.00 8.09 12.09
CA GLN A 174 22.82 8.76 12.66
C GLN A 174 21.56 8.36 11.90
N THR A 175 20.62 7.76 12.63
CA THR A 175 19.29 7.42 12.15
C THR A 175 18.28 8.40 12.75
N THR A 176 17.54 9.10 11.89
CA THR A 176 16.43 9.96 12.32
C THR A 176 15.11 9.23 12.10
N ILE A 177 14.32 9.11 13.17
CA ILE A 177 12.97 8.54 13.16
C ILE A 177 11.98 9.71 13.08
N LEU A 178 11.27 9.81 11.95
CA LEU A 178 10.22 10.79 11.74
C LEU A 178 8.87 10.16 12.11
N VAL A 179 8.21 10.69 13.13
CA VAL A 179 6.85 10.32 13.52
C VAL A 179 5.87 11.22 12.78
N TYR A 180 5.20 10.70 11.75
CA TYR A 180 4.25 11.46 10.92
C TYR A 180 2.80 11.20 11.35
N ASN A 181 2.21 12.19 12.00
CA ASN A 181 0.82 12.20 12.45
C ASN A 181 -0.04 12.96 11.43
N ARG A 182 -0.67 12.19 10.52
CA ARG A 182 -1.61 12.67 9.49
C ARG A 182 -3.04 12.84 10.01
N HIS A 183 -3.33 12.28 11.19
CA HIS A 183 -4.67 12.19 11.78
C HIS A 183 -5.69 11.56 10.83
N LYS A 184 -5.30 10.40 10.29
CA LYS A 184 -6.15 9.50 9.51
C LYS A 184 -5.91 8.06 9.94
N VAL A 185 -6.92 7.44 10.56
CA VAL A 185 -6.94 6.00 10.85
C VAL A 185 -7.32 5.21 9.62
N PHE A 186 -6.86 3.96 9.59
CA PHE A 186 -7.00 3.08 8.45
C PHE A 186 -8.17 2.13 8.63
N GLY A 187 -9.25 2.40 7.89
CA GLY A 187 -10.14 1.35 7.43
C GLY A 187 -9.62 0.74 6.12
N LEU A 188 -10.09 -0.45 5.79
CA LEU A 188 -10.00 -0.99 4.42
C LEU A 188 -10.93 -0.23 3.44
N MET A 189 -11.70 0.74 3.95
CA MET A 189 -12.63 1.62 3.24
C MET A 189 -12.23 3.09 3.48
N PRO A 190 -11.47 3.73 2.58
CA PRO A 190 -10.99 5.11 2.77
C PRO A 190 -12.11 6.17 2.68
N ASP A 191 -13.29 5.79 2.18
CA ASP A 191 -14.45 6.66 1.99
C ASP A 191 -15.36 6.74 3.23
N LYS A 192 -15.14 5.89 4.25
CA LYS A 192 -15.95 5.84 5.46
C LYS A 192 -15.46 6.87 6.50
N PRO A 193 -16.34 7.65 7.16
CA PRO A 193 -15.95 8.49 8.27
C PRO A 193 -15.47 7.63 9.47
N GLN A 194 -14.44 8.15 10.14
CA GLN A 194 -13.81 7.53 11.31
C GLN A 194 -14.82 7.32 12.45
N ASP A 195 -14.88 6.11 13.03
CA ASP A 195 -15.75 5.85 14.18
C ASP A 195 -15.06 6.11 15.53
N ASP A 196 -15.79 5.90 16.63
CA ASP A 196 -15.27 6.12 17.99
C ASP A 196 -14.11 5.17 18.35
N TYR A 197 -14.15 3.92 17.87
CA TYR A 197 -13.09 2.94 18.09
C TYR A 197 -11.84 3.29 17.28
N ASP A 198 -12.00 3.69 16.03
CA ASP A 198 -10.91 4.24 15.22
C ASP A 198 -10.28 5.46 15.91
N SER A 199 -11.10 6.42 16.33
CA SER A 199 -10.66 7.65 17.00
C SER A 199 -9.99 7.39 18.35
N ALA A 200 -10.38 6.35 19.08
CA ALA A 200 -9.74 5.92 20.32
C ALA A 200 -8.42 5.17 20.03
N ALA A 201 -8.42 4.27 19.04
CA ALA A 201 -7.23 3.55 18.57
C ALA A 201 -6.15 4.54 18.14
N GLU A 202 -6.49 5.55 17.34
CA GLU A 202 -5.53 6.55 16.84
C GLU A 202 -4.74 7.20 17.96
N ARG A 203 -5.47 7.80 18.92
CA ARG A 203 -4.89 8.54 20.04
C ARG A 203 -4.02 7.63 20.89
N LYS A 204 -4.46 6.38 21.09
CA LYS A 204 -3.72 5.41 21.90
C LYS A 204 -2.50 4.84 21.19
N VAL A 205 -2.55 4.63 19.88
CA VAL A 205 -1.39 4.20 19.09
C VAL A 205 -0.38 5.34 18.95
N ILE A 206 -0.82 6.60 18.76
CA ILE A 206 0.07 7.78 18.83
C ILE A 206 0.80 7.82 20.17
N GLU A 207 0.09 7.71 21.30
CA GLU A 207 0.68 7.63 22.65
C GLU A 207 1.73 6.50 22.74
N LYS A 208 1.38 5.28 22.30
CA LYS A 208 2.27 4.11 22.37
C LYS A 208 3.48 4.20 21.43
N VAL A 209 3.34 4.88 20.29
CA VAL A 209 4.46 5.17 19.38
C VAL A 209 5.40 6.20 20.02
N HIS A 210 4.89 7.26 20.66
CA HIS A 210 5.74 8.19 21.42
C HIS A 210 6.46 7.51 22.58
N ASP A 211 5.77 6.70 23.39
CA ASP A 211 6.37 5.90 24.48
C ASP A 211 7.53 5.02 23.97
N LEU A 212 7.34 4.34 22.83
CA LEU A 212 8.36 3.48 22.24
C LEU A 212 9.54 4.30 21.70
N VAL A 213 9.25 5.36 20.94
CA VAL A 213 10.26 6.17 20.26
C VAL A 213 11.19 6.86 21.28
N GLU A 214 10.67 7.28 22.44
CA GLU A 214 11.52 7.77 23.55
C GLU A 214 12.39 6.65 24.16
N GLN A 215 11.92 5.40 24.25
CA GLN A 215 12.80 4.28 24.65
C GLN A 215 13.99 4.10 23.71
N PHE A 216 13.80 4.24 22.40
CA PHE A 216 14.89 4.18 21.42
C PHE A 216 15.86 5.36 21.55
N ARG A 217 15.37 6.55 21.90
CA ARG A 217 16.19 7.73 22.17
C ARG A 217 17.18 7.50 23.33
N THR A 218 16.85 6.65 24.30
CA THR A 218 17.75 6.34 25.43
C THR A 218 18.97 5.49 25.08
N ILE A 219 19.02 4.89 23.88
CA ILE A 219 20.15 4.04 23.46
C ILE A 219 21.42 4.87 23.22
N GLY A 220 21.27 6.10 22.70
CA GLY A 220 22.39 7.01 22.46
C GLY A 220 22.12 8.05 21.39
N PRO A 221 23.08 8.99 21.16
CA PRO A 221 22.94 10.11 20.23
C PRO A 221 22.82 9.68 18.74
N GLN A 222 23.03 8.40 18.44
CA GLN A 222 22.86 7.81 17.10
C GLN A 222 21.40 7.72 16.64
N ILE A 223 20.41 7.85 17.54
CA ILE A 223 18.99 7.87 17.19
C ILE A 223 18.40 9.25 17.51
N ARG A 224 18.06 10.00 16.46
CA ARG A 224 17.29 11.26 16.56
C ARG A 224 15.81 10.97 16.33
N VAL A 225 14.95 11.76 16.98
CA VAL A 225 13.50 11.69 16.83
C VAL A 225 12.98 13.07 16.43
N GLU A 226 12.12 13.11 15.43
CA GLU A 226 11.38 14.32 15.03
C GLU A 226 9.91 13.97 14.84
N VAL A 227 9.02 14.90 15.21
CA VAL A 227 7.56 14.72 15.16
C VAL A 227 6.97 15.69 14.15
N LEU A 228 6.29 15.16 13.14
CA LEU A 228 5.62 15.90 12.07
C LEU A 228 4.11 15.69 12.19
N ASP A 229 3.45 16.64 12.84
CA ASP A 229 2.01 16.62 13.10
C ASP A 229 1.30 17.63 12.19
N THR A 230 0.28 17.13 11.47
CA THR A 230 -0.53 17.90 10.53
C THR A 230 -1.59 18.79 11.19
N GLN A 231 -1.96 18.52 12.44
CA GLN A 231 -2.92 19.27 13.26
C GLN A 231 -2.26 20.08 14.38
N SER A 232 -0.92 20.06 14.48
CA SER A 232 -0.18 20.88 15.45
C SER A 232 -0.55 22.37 15.35
N ARG A 233 -0.67 23.00 16.52
CA ARG A 233 -0.88 24.46 16.66
C ARG A 233 0.41 25.23 16.85
N ASP A 234 1.52 24.54 17.13
CA ASP A 234 2.78 25.15 17.55
C ASP A 234 3.63 25.61 16.35
N TYR A 235 3.40 25.02 15.18
CA TYR A 235 4.09 25.35 13.93
C TYR A 235 3.20 25.12 12.71
N LYS A 236 3.56 25.73 11.57
CA LYS A 236 2.92 25.41 10.28
C LYS A 236 3.55 24.16 9.68
N PHE A 237 2.74 23.12 9.46
CA PHE A 237 3.19 21.83 8.94
C PHE A 237 4.13 21.91 7.72
N LYS A 238 3.81 22.74 6.70
CA LYS A 238 4.64 22.85 5.48
C LYS A 238 6.04 23.41 5.73
N GLU A 239 6.18 24.35 6.67
CA GLU A 239 7.47 24.96 7.01
C GLU A 239 8.32 23.96 7.81
N ARG A 240 7.72 23.29 8.82
CA ARG A 240 8.41 22.26 9.61
C ARG A 240 8.78 21.01 8.79
N LEU A 241 7.92 20.58 7.86
CA LEU A 241 8.21 19.48 6.95
C LEU A 241 9.46 19.79 6.11
N GLN A 242 9.54 20.99 5.54
CA GLN A 242 10.71 21.41 4.77
C GLN A 242 11.98 21.40 5.63
N GLU A 243 11.96 22.10 6.77
CA GLU A 243 13.07 22.16 7.74
C GLU A 243 13.60 20.78 8.12
N VAL A 244 12.71 19.85 8.47
CA VAL A 244 13.07 18.49 8.89
C VAL A 244 13.62 17.67 7.71
N THR A 245 13.02 17.77 6.51
CA THR A 245 13.53 17.04 5.33
C THR A 245 14.90 17.54 4.86
N GLU A 246 15.14 18.86 4.92
CA GLU A 246 16.44 19.47 4.62
C GLU A 246 17.50 19.05 5.66
N ALA A 247 17.17 19.11 6.96
CA ALA A 247 18.07 18.68 8.03
C ALA A 247 18.44 17.19 7.98
N VAL A 248 17.54 16.32 7.49
CA VAL A 248 17.77 14.87 7.36
C VAL A 248 18.55 14.50 6.09
N ALA A 249 18.27 15.16 4.96
CA ALA A 249 19.03 14.97 3.72
C ALA A 249 20.40 15.67 3.75
N GLY A 250 20.53 16.72 4.56
CA GLY A 250 21.69 17.62 4.64
C GLY A 250 21.76 18.63 3.50
N ASP A 251 22.33 19.80 3.78
CA ASP A 251 22.29 21.03 2.98
C ASP A 251 22.67 20.93 1.48
N GLN A 252 23.28 19.81 1.04
CA GLN A 252 23.71 19.58 -0.34
C GLN A 252 22.88 18.52 -1.10
N ASP A 253 21.98 17.76 -0.45
CA ASP A 253 21.18 16.71 -1.10
C ASP A 253 19.71 17.13 -1.29
N THR A 254 19.50 18.14 -2.14
CA THR A 254 18.15 18.63 -2.48
C THR A 254 17.27 17.58 -3.15
N GLN A 255 17.85 16.64 -3.91
CA GLN A 255 17.10 15.53 -4.52
C GLN A 255 16.63 14.52 -3.47
N GLY A 256 17.49 14.17 -2.50
CA GLY A 256 17.13 13.34 -1.36
C GLY A 256 16.04 13.97 -0.49
N ALA A 257 16.13 15.27 -0.21
CA ALA A 257 15.12 16.04 0.52
C ALA A 257 13.76 16.01 -0.20
N GLU A 258 13.73 16.29 -1.51
CA GLU A 258 12.49 16.29 -2.31
C GLU A 258 11.88 14.89 -2.42
N ALA A 259 12.70 13.85 -2.56
CA ALA A 259 12.25 12.46 -2.59
C ALA A 259 11.63 12.02 -1.25
N LEU A 260 12.29 12.32 -0.13
CA LEU A 260 11.78 12.08 1.21
C LEU A 260 10.46 12.83 1.43
N ARG A 261 10.41 14.11 1.07
CA ARG A 261 9.20 14.93 1.18
C ARG A 261 8.03 14.35 0.39
N LYS A 262 8.24 13.99 -0.88
CA LYS A 262 7.22 13.35 -1.72
C LYS A 262 6.71 12.05 -1.10
N MET A 263 7.59 11.26 -0.49
CA MET A 263 7.20 10.02 0.18
C MET A 263 6.39 10.27 1.46
N ILE A 264 6.72 11.31 2.24
CA ILE A 264 5.92 11.71 3.41
C ILE A 264 4.54 12.23 3.00
N GLU A 265 4.47 13.13 2.00
CA GLU A 265 3.20 13.69 1.52
C GLU A 265 2.29 12.62 0.86
N ALA A 266 2.89 11.65 0.17
CA ALA A 266 2.20 10.51 -0.45
C ALA A 266 1.80 9.39 0.53
N ALA A 267 2.33 9.37 1.77
CA ALA A 267 2.01 8.33 2.72
C ALA A 267 0.52 8.38 3.11
N PRO A 268 -0.22 7.27 2.96
CA PRO A 268 -1.67 7.29 3.12
C PRO A 268 -2.09 7.43 4.59
N GLU A 269 -1.23 6.98 5.53
CA GLU A 269 -1.54 6.74 6.93
C GLU A 269 -0.53 7.35 7.91
N ASN A 270 -0.90 7.45 9.20
CA ASN A 270 0.04 7.73 10.28
C ASN A 270 1.21 6.74 10.19
N SER A 271 2.43 7.27 10.02
CA SER A 271 3.59 6.50 9.58
C SER A 271 4.86 6.90 10.32
N LEU A 272 5.75 5.92 10.48
CA LEU A 272 7.13 6.12 10.90
C LEU A 272 8.03 6.07 9.68
N PHE A 273 8.91 7.06 9.52
CA PHE A 273 9.99 7.02 8.54
C PHE A 273 11.34 6.93 9.24
N PHE A 274 12.06 5.86 8.94
CA PHE A 274 13.41 5.62 9.41
C PHE A 274 14.35 6.15 8.33
N CYS A 275 15.03 7.25 8.61
CA CYS A 275 15.92 7.95 7.69
C CYS A 275 17.36 7.81 8.16
N GLY A 276 18.31 7.53 7.27
CA GLY A 276 19.72 7.44 7.63
C GLY A 276 20.62 7.50 6.40
N ARG A 277 21.91 7.70 6.60
CA ARG A 277 22.87 7.89 5.49
C ARG A 277 23.79 6.69 5.35
N GLU A 278 23.95 6.24 4.11
CA GLU A 278 24.87 5.16 3.75
C GLU A 278 25.58 5.59 2.46
N ASN A 279 26.93 5.67 2.48
CA ASN A 279 27.73 6.11 1.33
C ASN A 279 27.23 7.45 0.73
N ASN A 280 27.00 8.44 1.61
CA ASN A 280 26.37 9.75 1.35
C ASN A 280 24.93 9.74 0.80
N LYS A 281 24.34 8.60 0.44
CA LYS A 281 22.95 8.50 -0.04
C LYS A 281 21.98 8.40 1.13
N LEU A 282 20.87 9.14 1.04
CA LEU A 282 19.75 8.99 1.96
C LEU A 282 19.04 7.66 1.73
N ARG A 283 18.93 6.85 2.80
CA ARG A 283 18.10 5.65 2.88
C ARG A 283 16.87 5.96 3.70
N VAL A 284 15.71 5.50 3.25
CA VAL A 284 14.47 5.65 3.98
C VAL A 284 13.65 4.37 3.93
N GLN A 285 13.11 3.96 5.07
CA GLN A 285 12.10 2.91 5.17
C GLN A 285 10.86 3.44 5.91
N GLN A 286 9.69 2.97 5.50
CA GLN A 286 8.41 3.30 6.14
C GLN A 286 7.91 2.12 6.99
N LEU A 287 7.22 2.42 8.08
CA LEU A 287 6.38 1.49 8.84
C LEU A 287 5.06 2.19 9.15
N SER A 288 3.93 1.55 8.82
CA SER A 288 2.62 2.07 9.19
C SER A 288 2.39 1.86 10.70
N PHE A 289 1.60 2.74 11.33
CA PHE A 289 1.11 2.53 12.69
C PHE A 289 0.27 1.24 12.80
N ASN A 290 -0.47 0.87 11.75
CA ASN A 290 -1.25 -0.36 11.67
C ASN A 290 -0.37 -1.63 11.50
N ASP A 291 0.86 -1.49 11.01
CA ASP A 291 1.85 -2.58 11.00
C ASP A 291 2.45 -2.82 12.41
N PHE A 292 2.11 -1.98 13.41
CA PHE A 292 2.66 -2.00 14.77
C PHE A 292 1.58 -2.25 15.85
N TYR A 293 0.41 -1.63 15.72
CA TYR A 293 -0.81 -1.93 16.47
C TYR A 293 -2.00 -2.03 15.51
N LEU A 294 -2.65 -3.19 15.47
CA LEU A 294 -3.86 -3.41 14.68
C LEU A 294 -5.10 -3.27 15.59
N LEU A 295 -6.07 -2.45 15.20
CA LEU A 295 -7.35 -2.38 15.89
C LEU A 295 -8.17 -3.66 15.62
N ASP A 296 -8.69 -4.28 16.68
CA ASP A 296 -9.64 -5.38 16.58
C ASP A 296 -11.02 -4.89 17.03
N LYS A 297 -11.83 -4.40 16.09
CA LYS A 297 -13.17 -3.88 16.39
C LYS A 297 -14.12 -4.99 16.84
N THR A 298 -13.99 -6.21 16.31
CA THR A 298 -14.82 -7.35 16.74
C THR A 298 -14.61 -7.64 18.22
N LEU A 299 -13.37 -7.84 18.67
CA LEU A 299 -13.07 -8.00 20.10
C LEU A 299 -13.42 -6.74 20.89
N SER A 300 -13.17 -5.54 20.35
CA SER A 300 -13.53 -4.29 21.01
C SER A 300 -15.05 -4.16 21.26
N GLN A 301 -15.87 -4.79 20.43
CA GLN A 301 -17.33 -4.88 20.56
C GLN A 301 -17.82 -6.11 21.34
N ASP A 302 -16.99 -7.15 21.51
CA ASP A 302 -17.31 -8.34 22.30
C ASP A 302 -16.89 -8.21 23.77
N ASP A 303 -15.89 -7.36 24.07
CA ASP A 303 -15.31 -7.24 25.42
C ASP A 303 -16.37 -6.88 26.48
N HIS A 304 -16.22 -7.48 27.66
CA HIS A 304 -17.11 -7.32 28.82
C HIS A 304 -18.60 -7.58 28.53
N ASP A 305 -18.93 -8.74 27.95
CA ASP A 305 -20.31 -9.13 27.58
C ASP A 305 -20.97 -8.12 26.62
N GLY A 306 -20.20 -7.56 25.68
CA GLY A 306 -20.70 -6.57 24.72
C GLY A 306 -20.84 -5.14 25.28
N ARG A 307 -20.31 -4.84 26.48
CA ARG A 307 -20.20 -3.46 26.98
C ARG A 307 -19.10 -2.65 26.29
N GLY A 308 -18.20 -3.33 25.59
CA GLY A 308 -17.20 -2.78 24.70
C GLY A 308 -15.99 -2.19 25.40
N ASN A 309 -14.82 -2.28 24.77
CA ASN A 309 -13.56 -1.76 25.27
C ASN A 309 -12.62 -1.52 24.08
N LEU A 310 -11.64 -0.64 24.15
CA LEU A 310 -10.66 -0.56 23.06
C LEU A 310 -9.71 -1.76 23.15
N VAL A 311 -9.65 -2.58 22.11
CA VAL A 311 -8.73 -3.72 21.98
C VAL A 311 -7.80 -3.51 20.79
N LEU A 312 -6.49 -3.50 21.06
CA LEU A 312 -5.42 -3.37 20.06
C LEU A 312 -4.52 -4.60 20.09
N LEU A 313 -4.17 -5.14 18.93
CA LEU A 313 -3.25 -6.25 18.77
C LEU A 313 -1.84 -5.70 18.52
N TYR A 314 -0.96 -5.86 19.50
CA TYR A 314 0.42 -5.40 19.44
C TYR A 314 1.29 -6.37 18.62
N GLN A 315 2.07 -5.83 17.68
CA GLN A 315 2.87 -6.63 16.74
C GLN A 315 4.33 -6.84 17.18
N GLY A 316 4.67 -6.47 18.42
CA GLY A 316 6.03 -6.60 18.98
C GLY A 316 6.92 -5.39 18.70
N VAL A 317 8.11 -5.35 19.33
CA VAL A 317 9.13 -4.29 19.12
C VAL A 317 9.94 -4.57 17.84
N GLU A 318 9.99 -5.83 17.44
CA GLU A 318 10.82 -6.39 16.38
C GLU A 318 10.58 -5.72 15.02
N PRO A 319 9.33 -5.46 14.55
CA PRO A 319 9.10 -4.78 13.28
C PRO A 319 9.72 -3.37 13.24
N PHE A 320 9.72 -2.65 14.37
CA PHE A 320 10.32 -1.34 14.51
C PHE A 320 11.86 -1.43 14.57
N ALA A 321 12.40 -2.28 15.44
CA ALA A 321 13.84 -2.48 15.58
C ALA A 321 14.49 -2.93 14.26
N HIS A 322 13.85 -3.86 13.54
CA HIS A 322 14.32 -4.33 12.23
C HIS A 322 14.36 -3.23 11.17
N ARG A 323 13.48 -2.21 11.19
CA ARG A 323 13.56 -1.09 10.23
C ARG A 323 14.83 -0.25 10.41
N ILE A 324 15.31 -0.11 11.64
CA ILE A 324 16.56 0.58 11.96
C ILE A 324 17.76 -0.31 11.59
N LEU A 325 17.79 -1.54 12.11
CA LEU A 325 18.91 -2.48 11.90
C LEU A 325 19.13 -2.84 10.42
N ARG A 326 18.06 -2.84 9.62
CA ARG A 326 18.06 -3.22 8.20
C ARG A 326 17.93 -2.03 7.26
N LEU A 327 18.22 -0.81 7.72
CA LEU A 327 18.00 0.41 6.93
C LEU A 327 18.75 0.42 5.58
N GLY A 328 19.92 -0.22 5.52
CA GLY A 328 20.72 -0.45 4.30
C GLY A 328 20.36 -1.70 3.48
N GLU A 329 19.40 -2.54 3.90
CA GLU A 329 18.97 -3.69 3.10
C GLU A 329 18.41 -3.23 1.73
N LYS A 330 18.80 -3.93 0.66
CA LYS A 330 18.25 -3.73 -0.67
C LYS A 330 16.73 -4.00 -0.65
N LYS A 331 15.95 -3.14 -1.31
CA LYS A 331 14.54 -3.41 -1.60
C LYS A 331 14.40 -4.75 -2.35
N PRO A 332 13.48 -5.65 -1.97
CA PRO A 332 13.30 -6.88 -2.73
C PRO A 332 12.77 -6.55 -4.12
N ARG A 333 13.32 -7.24 -5.13
CA ARG A 333 12.91 -7.06 -6.52
C ARG A 333 11.94 -8.17 -6.94
N ILE A 334 10.76 -7.77 -7.36
CA ILE A 334 9.70 -8.66 -7.82
C ILE A 334 9.69 -8.66 -9.35
N ALA A 335 9.91 -9.82 -9.94
CA ALA A 335 9.70 -10.05 -11.37
C ALA A 335 8.21 -10.33 -11.62
N ILE A 336 7.58 -9.59 -12.54
CA ILE A 336 6.21 -9.85 -13.00
C ILE A 336 6.28 -10.29 -14.47
N ALA A 337 6.07 -11.57 -14.71
CA ALA A 337 6.27 -12.18 -16.02
C ALA A 337 4.94 -12.37 -16.75
N THR A 338 4.68 -11.53 -17.74
CA THR A 338 3.41 -11.45 -18.50
C THR A 338 3.60 -11.85 -19.95
N ILE A 339 2.55 -12.26 -20.66
CA ILE A 339 2.67 -12.64 -22.09
C ILE A 339 2.69 -11.44 -23.05
N HIS A 340 2.34 -10.23 -22.60
CA HIS A 340 2.22 -9.07 -23.47
C HIS A 340 2.30 -7.76 -22.66
N GLU A 341 2.91 -6.72 -23.21
CA GLU A 341 3.09 -5.42 -22.54
C GLU A 341 1.79 -4.78 -22.04
N VAL A 342 0.67 -5.01 -22.73
CA VAL A 342 -0.67 -4.52 -22.34
C VAL A 342 -1.16 -5.11 -21.01
N LEU A 343 -0.63 -6.26 -20.59
CA LEU A 343 -0.90 -6.90 -19.29
C LEU A 343 0.17 -6.57 -18.24
N SER A 344 1.25 -5.90 -18.61
CA SER A 344 2.33 -5.50 -17.69
C SER A 344 1.89 -4.40 -16.74
N THR A 345 2.74 -4.07 -15.76
CA THR A 345 2.52 -2.94 -14.86
C THR A 345 2.73 -1.57 -15.51
N GLY A 346 3.38 -1.50 -16.68
CA GLY A 346 3.51 -0.26 -17.45
C GLY A 346 2.24 0.13 -18.22
N SER A 347 1.29 -0.80 -18.38
CA SER A 347 0.05 -0.58 -19.13
C SER A 347 -0.91 0.35 -18.39
N GLN A 348 -1.45 1.35 -19.10
CA GLN A 348 -2.49 2.25 -18.57
C GLN A 348 -3.93 1.73 -18.78
N ARG A 349 -4.10 0.51 -19.32
CA ARG A 349 -5.41 -0.11 -19.55
C ARG A 349 -5.90 -0.82 -18.28
N ASP A 350 -7.20 -1.02 -18.15
CA ASP A 350 -7.82 -1.68 -16.99
C ASP A 350 -7.50 -3.19 -16.87
N ILE A 351 -6.87 -3.76 -17.91
CA ILE A 351 -6.30 -5.11 -17.94
C ILE A 351 -4.80 -5.15 -17.59
N GLY A 352 -4.17 -3.99 -17.39
CA GLY A 352 -2.80 -3.88 -16.92
C GLY A 352 -2.69 -4.09 -15.41
N LEU A 353 -1.45 -4.12 -14.92
CA LEU A 353 -1.12 -4.32 -13.51
C LEU A 353 -0.55 -3.03 -12.87
N ARG A 354 -0.95 -1.85 -13.35
CA ARG A 354 -0.38 -0.57 -12.89
C ARG A 354 -0.67 -0.28 -11.42
N GLY A 355 -1.89 -0.55 -10.97
CA GLY A 355 -2.25 -0.43 -9.55
C GLY A 355 -1.38 -1.31 -8.65
N LEU A 356 -1.01 -2.49 -9.15
CA LEU A 356 -0.13 -3.43 -8.48
C LEU A 356 1.31 -2.90 -8.31
N ARG A 357 1.89 -2.29 -9.36
CA ARG A 357 3.21 -1.63 -9.25
C ARG A 357 3.17 -0.47 -8.26
N ASN A 358 2.18 0.41 -8.38
CA ASN A 358 2.03 1.55 -7.47
C ASN A 358 1.98 1.09 -6.00
N ALA A 359 1.18 0.06 -5.71
CA ALA A 359 1.07 -0.54 -4.38
C ALA A 359 2.39 -1.17 -3.89
N LEU A 360 3.11 -1.89 -4.76
CA LEU A 360 4.40 -2.50 -4.41
C LEU A 360 5.50 -1.45 -4.14
N GLU A 361 5.62 -0.45 -5.00
CA GLU A 361 6.63 0.61 -4.87
C GLU A 361 6.39 1.45 -3.62
N ALA A 362 5.13 1.77 -3.31
CA ALA A 362 4.72 2.45 -2.08
C ALA A 362 5.05 1.64 -0.80
N ARG A 363 5.11 0.30 -0.89
CA ARG A 363 5.48 -0.60 0.22
C ARG A 363 6.98 -0.96 0.24
N GLY A 364 7.80 -0.31 -0.59
CA GLY A 364 9.25 -0.48 -0.59
C GLY A 364 9.77 -1.71 -1.33
N PHE A 365 9.03 -2.20 -2.33
CA PHE A 365 9.50 -3.21 -3.28
C PHE A 365 9.94 -2.57 -4.61
N ASP A 366 10.90 -3.19 -5.29
CA ASP A 366 11.27 -2.84 -6.66
C ASP A 366 10.50 -3.75 -7.64
N VAL A 367 9.92 -3.20 -8.71
CA VAL A 367 9.13 -3.98 -9.69
C VAL A 367 9.83 -4.04 -11.05
N THR A 368 9.95 -5.24 -11.60
CA THR A 368 10.55 -5.48 -12.94
C THR A 368 9.62 -6.34 -13.78
N ASP A 369 9.15 -5.81 -14.90
CA ASP A 369 8.31 -6.53 -15.84
C ASP A 369 9.15 -7.35 -16.82
N ILE A 370 8.72 -8.59 -17.07
CA ILE A 370 9.30 -9.49 -18.07
C ILE A 370 8.18 -9.87 -19.04
N ILE A 371 8.40 -9.66 -20.33
CA ILE A 371 7.45 -10.00 -21.39
C ILE A 371 7.89 -11.32 -22.03
N LEU A 372 7.04 -12.35 -21.89
CA LEU A 372 7.32 -13.75 -22.24
C LEU A 372 6.94 -14.13 -23.67
N LYS A 373 6.28 -13.24 -24.42
CA LYS A 373 5.98 -13.40 -25.84
C LYS A 373 6.10 -12.08 -26.57
N LYS A 374 6.49 -12.15 -27.84
CA LYS A 374 6.44 -11.03 -28.79
C LYS A 374 5.31 -11.29 -29.77
N GLU A 375 4.77 -10.23 -30.37
CA GLU A 375 3.94 -10.39 -31.56
C GLU A 375 4.73 -11.08 -32.69
N GLY A 376 4.09 -11.97 -33.43
CA GLY A 376 4.74 -12.81 -34.44
C GLY A 376 3.82 -13.19 -35.60
N ASN A 377 4.38 -13.86 -36.61
CA ASN A 377 3.62 -14.29 -37.79
C ASN A 377 3.00 -15.69 -37.64
N GLY A 378 3.15 -16.31 -36.47
CA GLY A 378 2.55 -17.61 -36.15
C GLY A 378 1.01 -17.58 -36.11
N PRO A 379 0.35 -18.75 -36.09
CA PRO A 379 -1.12 -18.86 -36.17
C PRO A 379 -1.87 -18.22 -34.99
N LEU A 380 -1.16 -17.93 -33.89
CA LEU A 380 -1.68 -17.25 -32.70
C LEU A 380 -1.31 -15.76 -32.65
N GLY A 381 -0.54 -15.22 -33.60
CA GLY A 381 -0.02 -13.86 -33.56
C GLY A 381 1.00 -13.57 -32.46
N LEU A 382 1.35 -14.56 -31.62
CA LEU A 382 2.34 -14.45 -30.54
C LEU A 382 3.38 -15.58 -30.63
N GLU A 383 4.66 -15.21 -30.56
CA GLU A 383 5.82 -16.11 -30.54
C GLU A 383 6.53 -16.04 -29.18
N PRO A 384 7.13 -17.14 -28.67
CA PRO A 384 7.96 -17.09 -27.47
C PRO A 384 9.08 -16.06 -27.56
N ALA A 385 9.25 -15.26 -26.50
CA ALA A 385 10.30 -14.28 -26.38
C ALA A 385 10.65 -14.07 -24.90
N VAL A 386 11.73 -13.35 -24.63
CA VAL A 386 12.03 -12.86 -23.27
C VAL A 386 12.54 -11.45 -23.42
N TYR A 387 11.69 -10.47 -23.12
CA TYR A 387 12.00 -9.05 -23.25
C TYR A 387 11.79 -8.33 -21.93
N SER A 388 12.60 -7.31 -21.66
CA SER A 388 12.21 -6.26 -20.71
C SER A 388 11.02 -5.47 -21.27
N LEU A 389 10.34 -4.71 -20.41
CA LEU A 389 9.28 -3.80 -20.87
C LEU A 389 9.79 -2.80 -21.92
N GLU A 390 11.00 -2.28 -21.75
CA GLU A 390 11.63 -1.34 -22.68
C GLU A 390 11.93 -1.99 -24.04
N GLU A 391 12.41 -3.24 -24.05
CA GLU A 391 12.63 -4.00 -25.29
C GLU A 391 11.32 -4.27 -26.06
N SER A 392 10.24 -4.63 -25.34
CA SER A 392 8.90 -4.80 -25.93
C SER A 392 8.38 -3.49 -26.52
N THR A 393 8.44 -2.40 -25.74
CA THR A 393 7.92 -1.09 -26.14
C THR A 393 8.69 -0.55 -27.35
N LEU A 394 10.02 -0.72 -27.40
CA LEU A 394 10.84 -0.37 -28.55
C LEU A 394 10.40 -1.12 -29.82
N GLU A 395 10.12 -2.41 -29.71
CA GLU A 395 9.66 -3.21 -30.84
C GLU A 395 8.26 -2.79 -31.30
N GLY A 396 7.33 -2.55 -30.36
CA GLY A 396 6.00 -1.99 -30.64
C GLY A 396 6.07 -0.65 -31.38
N LEU A 397 6.86 0.30 -30.87
CA LEU A 397 7.05 1.61 -31.50
C LEU A 397 7.68 1.50 -32.89
N LYS A 398 8.67 0.61 -33.11
CA LYS A 398 9.25 0.37 -34.44
C LYS A 398 8.26 -0.23 -35.43
N ARG A 399 7.36 -1.11 -34.97
CA ARG A 399 6.25 -1.64 -35.79
C ARG A 399 5.27 -0.52 -36.15
N THR A 400 4.85 0.27 -35.17
CA THR A 400 3.97 1.43 -35.36
C THR A 400 4.56 2.46 -36.31
N GLN A 401 5.87 2.74 -36.21
CA GLN A 401 6.58 3.61 -37.14
C GLN A 401 6.49 3.09 -38.58
N ARG A 402 6.86 1.82 -38.82
CA ARG A 402 6.79 1.20 -40.16
C ARG A 402 5.36 1.16 -40.71
N PHE A 403 4.37 0.91 -39.85
CA PHE A 403 2.97 0.95 -40.21
C PHE A 403 2.57 2.34 -40.73
N TYR A 404 2.87 3.40 -39.97
CA TYR A 404 2.58 4.77 -40.41
C TYR A 404 3.39 5.20 -41.63
N GLU A 405 4.65 4.77 -41.79
CA GLU A 405 5.46 5.05 -42.98
C GLU A 405 4.87 4.40 -44.24
N ASN A 406 4.49 3.13 -44.16
CA ASN A 406 3.86 2.40 -45.28
C ASN A 406 2.49 2.97 -45.65
N ASP A 407 1.67 3.34 -44.67
CA ASP A 407 0.35 3.92 -44.93
C ASP A 407 0.45 5.36 -45.45
N LEU A 408 1.43 6.14 -44.98
CA LEU A 408 1.73 7.46 -45.53
C LEU A 408 2.15 7.38 -47.01
N GLU A 409 2.97 6.39 -47.39
CA GLU A 409 3.35 6.15 -48.79
C GLU A 409 2.13 5.80 -49.65
N LYS A 410 1.26 4.90 -49.18
CA LYS A 410 -0.01 4.56 -49.87
C LYS A 410 -0.90 5.79 -50.03
N LEU A 411 -1.13 6.57 -48.97
CA LEU A 411 -1.98 7.76 -49.01
C LEU A 411 -1.41 8.83 -49.95
N GLN A 412 -0.08 9.03 -49.97
CA GLN A 412 0.57 9.94 -50.92
C GLN A 412 0.46 9.45 -52.36
N LYS A 413 0.56 8.14 -52.60
CA LYS A 413 0.34 7.55 -53.92
C LYS A 413 -1.10 7.76 -54.38
N VAL A 414 -2.09 7.41 -53.57
CA VAL A 414 -3.52 7.62 -53.87
C VAL A 414 -3.79 9.09 -54.16
N ARG A 415 -3.33 10.00 -53.29
CA ARG A 415 -3.47 11.45 -53.51
C ARG A 415 -2.87 11.88 -54.85
N LYS A 416 -1.71 11.37 -55.25
CA LYS A 416 -1.09 11.71 -56.54
C LYS A 416 -1.88 11.15 -57.73
N GLU A 417 -2.48 9.97 -57.59
CA GLU A 417 -3.39 9.39 -58.59
C GLU A 417 -4.67 10.23 -58.71
N THR A 418 -5.27 10.65 -57.59
CA THR A 418 -6.42 11.59 -57.55
C THR A 418 -6.08 12.98 -58.13
N GLU A 419 -4.89 13.55 -57.84
CA GLU A 419 -4.43 14.80 -58.44
C GLU A 419 -4.24 14.68 -59.96
N GLN A 420 -3.78 13.52 -60.45
CA GLN A 420 -3.65 13.25 -61.88
C GLN A 420 -5.01 13.09 -62.56
N GLU A 421 -5.94 12.39 -61.93
CA GLU A 421 -7.31 12.22 -62.43
C GLU A 421 -8.04 13.57 -62.49
N ARG A 422 -7.96 14.39 -61.43
CA ARG A 422 -8.53 15.74 -61.43
C ARG A 422 -7.94 16.61 -62.54
N ALA A 423 -6.63 16.53 -62.77
CA ALA A 423 -5.97 17.26 -63.86
C ALA A 423 -6.34 16.75 -65.27
N VAL A 424 -6.84 15.52 -65.41
CA VAL A 424 -7.42 15.02 -66.68
C VAL A 424 -8.82 15.60 -66.90
N TRP A 425 -9.65 15.64 -65.86
CA TRP A 425 -10.98 16.25 -65.91
C TRP A 425 -10.93 17.78 -66.13
N GLU A 426 -10.01 18.48 -65.46
CA GLU A 426 -9.75 19.92 -65.70
C GLU A 426 -9.34 20.18 -67.16
N LYS A 427 -8.37 19.40 -67.70
CA LYS A 427 -7.93 19.55 -69.09
C LYS A 427 -9.03 19.25 -70.12
N ALA A 428 -9.97 18.38 -69.80
CA ALA A 428 -11.11 18.08 -70.67
C ALA A 428 -12.04 19.28 -70.89
N ALA A 429 -12.00 20.28 -70.00
CA ALA A 429 -12.71 21.55 -70.20
C ALA A 429 -12.00 22.49 -71.20
N GLU A 430 -10.68 22.33 -71.39
CA GLU A 430 -9.81 23.25 -72.15
C GLU A 430 -9.30 22.69 -73.49
N ASP A 431 -8.96 21.40 -73.57
CA ASP A 431 -8.41 20.74 -74.75
C ASP A 431 -9.47 19.92 -75.52
N GLU A 432 -9.74 20.33 -76.75
CA GLU A 432 -10.71 19.71 -77.66
C GLU A 432 -10.45 18.21 -77.89
N LYS A 433 -9.19 17.77 -77.83
CA LYS A 433 -8.82 16.37 -78.08
C LYS A 433 -9.18 15.46 -76.90
N THR A 434 -8.88 15.85 -75.67
CA THR A 434 -9.32 15.14 -74.46
C THR A 434 -10.83 15.24 -74.27
N ARG A 435 -11.43 16.42 -74.51
CA ARG A 435 -12.89 16.63 -74.56
C ARG A 435 -13.58 15.60 -75.46
N THR A 436 -13.09 15.41 -76.69
CA THR A 436 -13.64 14.45 -77.66
C THR A 436 -13.51 13.00 -77.19
N SER A 437 -12.42 12.65 -76.51
CA SER A 437 -12.19 11.29 -75.98
C SER A 437 -13.15 10.95 -74.82
N LEU A 438 -13.34 11.89 -73.90
CA LEU A 438 -14.25 11.74 -72.75
C LEU A 438 -15.72 11.78 -73.19
N LEU A 439 -16.07 12.65 -74.14
CA LEU A 439 -17.39 12.63 -74.80
C LEU A 439 -17.74 11.25 -75.35
N LYS A 440 -16.78 10.57 -76.00
CA LYS A 440 -17.00 9.22 -76.50
C LYS A 440 -17.30 8.24 -75.36
N GLN A 441 -16.49 8.22 -74.30
CA GLN A 441 -16.70 7.35 -73.14
C GLN A 441 -18.05 7.61 -72.42
N ILE A 442 -18.43 8.88 -72.28
CA ILE A 442 -19.70 9.30 -71.69
C ILE A 442 -20.88 8.84 -72.55
N VAL A 443 -20.82 9.05 -73.88
CA VAL A 443 -21.86 8.59 -74.81
C VAL A 443 -21.97 7.07 -74.87
N ASP A 444 -20.84 6.34 -74.85
CA ASP A 444 -20.82 4.87 -74.80
C ASP A 444 -21.46 4.33 -73.50
N GLN A 445 -21.34 5.05 -72.37
CA GLN A 445 -21.98 4.69 -71.10
C GLN A 445 -23.42 5.21 -70.93
N ALA A 446 -23.84 6.20 -71.72
CA ALA A 446 -25.09 6.92 -71.51
C ALA A 446 -26.37 6.06 -71.48
N PRO A 447 -26.54 5.03 -72.33
CA PRO A 447 -27.72 4.15 -72.25
C PRO A 447 -27.80 3.41 -70.91
N LYS A 448 -26.65 2.98 -70.38
CA LYS A 448 -26.57 2.27 -69.10
C LYS A 448 -26.83 3.21 -67.93
N ARG A 449 -26.19 4.40 -67.90
CA ARG A 449 -26.42 5.41 -66.87
C ARG A 449 -27.86 5.90 -66.83
N ALA A 450 -28.48 6.16 -67.98
CA ALA A 450 -29.90 6.52 -68.06
C ALA A 450 -30.82 5.42 -67.49
N GLN A 451 -30.48 4.15 -67.70
CA GLN A 451 -31.20 3.02 -67.11
C GLN A 451 -30.98 2.91 -65.58
N GLU A 452 -29.75 3.11 -65.10
CA GLU A 452 -29.42 3.14 -63.66
C GLU A 452 -30.21 4.26 -62.94
N TYR A 453 -30.21 5.49 -63.46
CA TYR A 453 -31.00 6.60 -62.90
C TYR A 453 -32.52 6.34 -63.00
N ALA A 454 -33.01 5.71 -64.07
CA ALA A 454 -34.41 5.32 -64.17
C ALA A 454 -34.81 4.32 -63.06
N GLN A 455 -33.94 3.36 -62.73
CA GLN A 455 -34.15 2.42 -61.63
C GLN A 455 -34.10 3.11 -60.26
N GLN A 456 -33.16 4.04 -60.04
CA GLN A 456 -33.08 4.81 -58.80
C GLN A 456 -34.32 5.68 -58.57
N VAL A 457 -34.82 6.37 -59.60
CA VAL A 457 -36.07 7.15 -59.52
C VAL A 457 -37.26 6.25 -59.19
N GLN A 458 -37.36 5.06 -59.79
CA GLN A 458 -38.41 4.08 -59.46
C GLN A 458 -38.32 3.58 -58.01
N LEU A 459 -37.10 3.30 -57.52
CA LEU A 459 -36.86 2.87 -56.14
C LEU A 459 -37.26 3.97 -55.15
N ILE A 460 -36.82 5.20 -55.37
CA ILE A 460 -37.15 6.36 -54.52
C ILE A 460 -38.66 6.64 -54.54
N GLU A 461 -39.33 6.50 -55.69
CA GLU A 461 -40.78 6.58 -55.74
C GLU A 461 -41.49 5.49 -54.94
N ALA A 462 -40.97 4.25 -54.92
CA ALA A 462 -41.49 3.17 -54.10
C ALA A 462 -41.28 3.46 -52.61
N THR A 463 -40.07 3.90 -52.21
CA THR A 463 -39.75 4.28 -50.82
C THR A 463 -40.61 5.47 -50.34
N ILE A 464 -40.81 6.50 -51.18
CA ILE A 464 -41.70 7.63 -50.89
C ILE A 464 -43.14 7.16 -50.65
N ARG A 465 -43.65 6.21 -51.47
CA ARG A 465 -44.98 5.61 -51.25
C ARG A 465 -45.03 4.83 -49.93
N GLN A 466 -44.02 4.01 -49.65
CA GLN A 466 -43.92 3.23 -48.42
C GLN A 466 -43.86 4.13 -47.17
N TYR A 467 -43.07 5.20 -47.18
CA TYR A 467 -42.93 6.12 -46.05
C TYR A 467 -44.22 6.93 -45.83
N ARG A 468 -44.90 7.36 -46.92
CA ARG A 468 -46.22 7.98 -46.82
C ARG A 468 -47.26 7.03 -46.21
N GLN A 469 -47.21 5.73 -46.54
CA GLN A 469 -48.10 4.72 -45.96
C GLN A 469 -47.78 4.45 -44.49
N ALA A 470 -46.50 4.36 -44.11
CA ALA A 470 -46.06 4.20 -42.73
C ALA A 470 -46.42 5.41 -41.84
N LEU A 471 -46.43 6.62 -42.41
CA LEU A 471 -46.83 7.84 -41.73
C LEU A 471 -48.34 7.94 -41.43
N LEU A 472 -49.18 7.08 -42.00
CA LEU A 472 -50.61 7.00 -41.63
C LEU A 472 -50.81 6.38 -40.25
N ASN A 473 -49.97 5.40 -39.88
CA ASN A 473 -50.00 4.69 -38.59
C ASN A 473 -48.57 4.49 -38.04
N PRO A 474 -47.89 5.57 -37.58
CA PRO A 474 -46.52 5.45 -37.10
C PRO A 474 -46.46 4.74 -35.73
N PRO A 475 -45.46 3.86 -35.47
CA PRO A 475 -45.36 3.12 -34.21
C PRO A 475 -44.89 3.98 -33.02
N SER A 476 -44.31 5.15 -33.25
CA SER A 476 -44.00 6.16 -32.23
C SER A 476 -43.74 7.54 -32.85
N ASP A 477 -43.80 8.60 -32.04
CA ASP A 477 -43.53 9.97 -32.51
C ASP A 477 -42.06 10.17 -32.95
N ALA A 478 -41.10 9.45 -32.34
CA ALA A 478 -39.70 9.47 -32.78
C ALA A 478 -39.55 8.88 -34.19
N VAL A 479 -40.27 7.79 -34.50
CA VAL A 479 -40.29 7.19 -35.84
C VAL A 479 -41.02 8.11 -36.83
N LYS A 480 -42.12 8.75 -36.42
CA LYS A 480 -42.85 9.74 -37.23
C LYS A 480 -41.95 10.91 -37.64
N MET A 481 -41.23 11.52 -36.69
CA MET A 481 -40.31 12.64 -36.95
C MET A 481 -39.14 12.23 -37.86
N ARG A 482 -38.60 11.02 -37.68
CA ARG A 482 -37.56 10.46 -38.55
C ARG A 482 -38.06 10.26 -39.98
N LEU A 483 -39.21 9.58 -40.14
CA LEU A 483 -39.83 9.34 -41.44
C LEU A 483 -40.19 10.65 -42.17
N GLN A 484 -40.64 11.68 -41.45
CA GLN A 484 -40.89 13.00 -42.04
C GLN A 484 -39.61 13.66 -42.58
N ARG A 485 -38.49 13.57 -41.85
CA ARG A 485 -37.19 14.10 -42.30
C ARG A 485 -36.67 13.37 -43.54
N GLU A 486 -36.62 12.04 -43.49
CA GLU A 486 -36.14 11.20 -44.60
C GLU A 486 -37.07 11.34 -45.83
N LEU A 487 -38.39 11.44 -45.63
CA LEU A 487 -39.35 11.70 -46.72
C LEU A 487 -39.16 13.08 -47.36
N GLY A 488 -38.77 14.11 -46.59
CA GLY A 488 -38.43 15.43 -47.11
C GLY A 488 -37.23 15.37 -48.06
N GLN A 489 -36.13 14.77 -47.59
CA GLN A 489 -34.91 14.57 -48.39
C GLN A 489 -35.18 13.78 -49.69
N LEU A 490 -35.94 12.69 -49.61
CA LEU A 490 -36.30 11.91 -50.80
C LEU A 490 -37.17 12.69 -51.81
N GLN A 491 -38.01 13.62 -51.34
CA GLN A 491 -38.81 14.47 -52.22
C GLN A 491 -37.99 15.55 -52.93
N GLU A 492 -36.91 16.03 -52.29
CA GLU A 492 -35.95 16.99 -52.85
C GLU A 492 -35.01 16.34 -53.89
N ILE A 493 -34.53 15.13 -53.62
CA ILE A 493 -33.62 14.37 -54.49
C ILE A 493 -34.33 13.79 -55.74
N ARG A 494 -35.60 13.37 -55.62
CA ARG A 494 -36.37 12.77 -56.74
C ARG A 494 -36.34 13.60 -58.05
N PRO A 495 -36.65 14.91 -58.07
CA PRO A 495 -36.62 15.70 -59.31
C PRO A 495 -35.21 15.79 -59.91
N GLN A 496 -34.17 15.91 -59.07
CA GLN A 496 -32.76 15.98 -59.52
C GLN A 496 -32.34 14.71 -60.26
N LEU A 497 -32.68 13.52 -59.72
CA LEU A 497 -32.40 12.24 -60.39
C LEU A 497 -33.23 12.03 -61.66
N ALA A 498 -34.46 12.58 -61.72
CA ALA A 498 -35.26 12.55 -62.94
C ALA A 498 -34.69 13.46 -64.04
N GLU A 499 -34.18 14.64 -63.67
CA GLU A 499 -33.47 15.55 -64.57
C GLU A 499 -32.18 14.89 -65.11
N LEU A 500 -31.36 14.30 -64.22
CA LEU A 500 -30.15 13.57 -64.62
C LEU A 500 -30.47 12.40 -65.56
N ARG A 501 -31.49 11.58 -65.26
CA ARG A 501 -31.96 10.51 -66.15
C ARG A 501 -32.26 11.03 -67.55
N ASP A 502 -32.97 12.14 -67.66
CA ASP A 502 -33.41 12.68 -68.95
C ASP A 502 -32.26 13.37 -69.71
N LEU A 503 -31.33 14.03 -69.00
CA LEU A 503 -30.07 14.53 -69.59
C LEU A 503 -29.21 13.39 -70.16
N TRP A 504 -28.98 12.33 -69.37
CA TRP A 504 -28.22 11.14 -69.81
C TRP A 504 -28.90 10.44 -71.00
N LYS A 505 -30.23 10.37 -71.02
CA LYS A 505 -31.00 9.79 -72.13
C LYS A 505 -30.89 10.64 -73.41
N ASN A 506 -31.03 11.96 -73.31
CA ASN A 506 -31.09 12.85 -74.46
C ASN A 506 -29.69 13.15 -75.06
N ALA A 507 -28.61 13.04 -74.28
CA ALA A 507 -27.24 13.22 -74.75
C ALA A 507 -26.81 12.24 -75.87
N VAL A 508 -27.51 11.11 -76.03
CA VAL A 508 -27.29 10.19 -77.17
C VAL A 508 -27.76 10.83 -78.48
N THR A 509 -28.90 11.51 -78.48
CA THR A 509 -29.58 12.03 -79.68
C THR A 509 -29.37 13.53 -79.95
N GLU A 510 -29.18 14.34 -78.91
CA GLU A 510 -29.14 15.80 -78.99
C GLU A 510 -27.75 16.35 -78.63
N SER A 511 -27.21 17.22 -79.49
CA SER A 511 -25.89 17.85 -79.25
C SER A 511 -25.90 18.78 -78.04
N ALA A 512 -26.94 19.60 -77.88
CA ALA A 512 -27.06 20.54 -76.76
C ALA A 512 -27.14 19.81 -75.39
N ALA A 513 -27.92 18.73 -75.30
CA ALA A 513 -27.99 17.90 -74.10
C ALA A 513 -26.66 17.20 -73.80
N ARG A 514 -25.90 16.82 -74.84
CA ARG A 514 -24.57 16.20 -74.72
C ARG A 514 -23.52 17.17 -74.19
N ASP A 515 -23.48 18.40 -74.69
CA ASP A 515 -22.55 19.43 -74.19
C ASP A 515 -22.88 19.86 -72.76
N GLU A 516 -24.17 19.96 -72.40
CA GLU A 516 -24.59 20.28 -71.03
C GLU A 516 -24.27 19.13 -70.05
N LEU A 517 -24.56 17.88 -70.45
CA LEU A 517 -24.17 16.70 -69.66
C LEU A 517 -22.66 16.65 -69.43
N LEU A 518 -21.86 16.91 -70.47
CA LEU A 518 -20.40 16.94 -70.37
C LEU A 518 -19.91 17.97 -69.34
N ARG A 519 -20.46 19.19 -69.33
CA ARG A 519 -20.10 20.21 -68.34
C ARG A 519 -20.42 19.76 -66.92
N ARG A 520 -21.63 19.25 -66.69
CA ARG A 520 -22.05 18.79 -65.36
C ARG A 520 -21.19 17.64 -64.86
N VAL A 521 -20.92 16.65 -65.71
CA VAL A 521 -20.05 15.51 -65.37
C VAL A 521 -18.61 15.98 -65.08
N ILE A 522 -18.05 16.92 -65.85
CA ILE A 522 -16.73 17.49 -65.53
C ILE A 522 -16.76 18.23 -64.18
N GLN A 523 -17.78 19.06 -63.93
CA GLN A 523 -17.90 19.82 -62.69
C GLN A 523 -18.06 18.91 -61.46
N GLU A 524 -18.99 17.95 -61.51
CA GLU A 524 -19.27 16.97 -60.45
C GLU A 524 -18.01 16.16 -60.11
N ASN A 525 -17.32 15.60 -61.11
CA ASN A 525 -16.07 14.86 -60.85
C ASN A 525 -14.95 15.76 -60.31
N VAL A 526 -14.83 17.01 -60.74
CA VAL A 526 -13.81 17.93 -60.20
C VAL A 526 -14.14 18.37 -58.77
N GLU A 527 -15.42 18.53 -58.42
CA GLU A 527 -15.87 18.83 -57.05
C GLU A 527 -15.63 17.62 -56.13
N ASP A 528 -16.10 16.42 -56.50
CA ASP A 528 -15.87 15.16 -55.78
C ASP A 528 -14.37 14.89 -55.53
N LEU A 529 -13.55 14.98 -56.59
CA LEU A 529 -12.10 14.77 -56.48
C LEU A 529 -11.41 15.86 -55.62
N ASN A 530 -11.97 17.07 -55.50
CA ASN A 530 -11.45 18.08 -54.59
C ASN A 530 -11.83 17.78 -53.12
N GLU A 531 -13.00 17.22 -52.84
CA GLU A 531 -13.36 16.75 -51.49
C GLU A 531 -12.47 15.57 -51.07
N ASP A 532 -12.27 14.59 -51.96
CA ASP A 532 -11.34 13.47 -51.75
C ASP A 532 -9.91 13.95 -51.48
N LEU A 533 -9.41 14.94 -52.24
CA LEU A 533 -8.09 15.53 -52.00
C LEU A 533 -7.99 16.25 -50.66
N GLN A 534 -9.06 16.87 -50.17
CA GLN A 534 -9.09 17.47 -48.83
C GLN A 534 -9.07 16.39 -47.74
N HIS A 535 -9.87 15.33 -47.88
CA HIS A 535 -9.88 14.20 -46.94
C HIS A 535 -8.51 13.47 -46.91
N LEU A 536 -7.90 13.24 -48.06
CA LEU A 536 -6.55 12.68 -48.18
C LEU A 536 -5.48 13.61 -47.59
N ALA A 537 -5.59 14.92 -47.79
CA ALA A 537 -4.67 15.89 -47.18
C ALA A 537 -4.75 15.87 -45.64
N GLN A 538 -5.96 15.85 -45.07
CA GLN A 538 -6.16 15.72 -43.63
C GLN A 538 -5.60 14.39 -43.10
N ALA A 539 -5.93 13.27 -43.75
CA ALA A 539 -5.43 11.95 -43.35
C ALA A 539 -3.88 11.87 -43.40
N ILE A 540 -3.25 12.43 -44.44
CA ILE A 540 -1.79 12.50 -44.55
C ILE A 540 -1.18 13.31 -43.39
N GLU A 541 -1.81 14.42 -43.00
CA GLU A 541 -1.31 15.26 -41.90
C GLU A 541 -1.51 14.60 -40.53
N ASP A 542 -2.66 13.97 -40.29
CA ASP A 542 -2.91 13.15 -39.09
C ASP A 542 -1.86 12.03 -38.94
N TYR A 543 -1.54 11.32 -40.04
CA TYR A 543 -0.53 10.28 -40.05
C TYR A 543 0.90 10.84 -39.84
N ARG A 544 1.21 12.03 -40.39
CA ARG A 544 2.49 12.71 -40.11
C ARG A 544 2.64 13.08 -38.64
N GLN A 545 1.59 13.62 -38.02
CA GLN A 545 1.61 13.97 -36.60
C GLN A 545 1.81 12.72 -35.72
N ARG A 546 1.11 11.62 -36.03
CA ARG A 546 1.29 10.33 -35.34
C ARG A 546 2.70 9.76 -35.53
N LEU A 547 3.24 9.78 -36.75
CA LEU A 547 4.60 9.34 -37.05
C LEU A 547 5.65 10.19 -36.33
N ALA A 548 5.47 11.53 -36.29
CA ALA A 548 6.34 12.44 -35.56
C ALA A 548 6.33 12.15 -34.05
N ALA A 549 5.15 11.91 -33.47
CA ALA A 549 5.03 11.50 -32.06
C ALA A 549 5.73 10.15 -31.79
N THR A 550 5.51 9.13 -32.63
CA THR A 550 6.19 7.82 -32.50
C THR A 550 7.71 7.95 -32.60
N ARG A 551 8.23 8.79 -33.52
CA ARG A 551 9.67 9.07 -33.63
C ARG A 551 10.21 9.83 -32.42
N ALA A 552 9.44 10.76 -31.86
CA ALA A 552 9.81 11.47 -30.63
C ALA A 552 9.83 10.55 -29.40
N ASP A 553 8.97 9.53 -29.35
CA ASP A 553 9.00 8.51 -28.29
C ASP A 553 10.17 7.53 -28.45
N LEU A 554 10.47 7.09 -29.69
CA LEU A 554 11.68 6.31 -29.99
C LEU A 554 12.96 7.05 -29.60
N ALA A 555 13.04 8.36 -29.86
CA ALA A 555 14.19 9.19 -29.50
C ALA A 555 14.44 9.32 -27.98
N LYS A 556 13.47 8.96 -27.12
CA LYS A 556 13.65 8.91 -25.66
C LYS A 556 14.31 7.61 -25.19
N MET A 557 14.39 6.58 -26.04
CA MET A 557 14.89 5.25 -25.69
C MET A 557 16.37 5.09 -26.04
N ASN A 558 17.10 4.30 -25.24
CA ASN A 558 18.46 3.89 -25.56
C ASN A 558 18.46 2.74 -26.58
N GLU A 559 18.06 3.05 -27.81
CA GLU A 559 17.91 2.07 -28.90
C GLU A 559 19.15 1.16 -29.07
N PRO A 560 20.41 1.65 -29.10
CA PRO A 560 21.57 0.78 -29.29
C PRO A 560 21.74 -0.26 -28.18
N ALA A 561 21.50 0.12 -26.92
CA ALA A 561 21.61 -0.80 -25.79
C ALA A 561 20.48 -1.84 -25.78
N LEU A 562 19.26 -1.42 -26.13
CA LEU A 562 18.10 -2.33 -26.22
C LEU A 562 18.23 -3.30 -27.40
N GLU A 563 18.72 -2.86 -28.56
CA GLU A 563 18.99 -3.77 -29.69
C GLU A 563 20.09 -4.80 -29.35
N GLU A 564 21.12 -4.41 -28.58
CA GLU A 564 22.12 -5.38 -28.10
C GLU A 564 21.50 -6.41 -27.14
N GLN A 565 20.55 -6.01 -26.28
CA GLN A 565 19.80 -6.97 -25.46
C GLN A 565 18.90 -7.89 -26.30
N ARG A 566 18.33 -7.39 -27.39
CA ARG A 566 17.47 -8.17 -28.32
C ARG A 566 18.25 -9.20 -29.15
N ARG A 567 19.57 -9.03 -29.34
CA ARG A 567 20.45 -10.02 -29.99
C ARG A 567 20.60 -11.32 -29.21
N MET A 568 20.33 -11.33 -27.90
CA MET A 568 20.33 -12.55 -27.10
C MET A 568 19.05 -13.36 -27.37
N THR A 569 19.14 -14.35 -28.26
CA THR A 569 18.04 -15.20 -28.71
C THR A 569 17.77 -16.43 -27.82
N ASP A 570 18.72 -16.84 -26.98
CA ASP A 570 18.54 -17.93 -26.02
C ASP A 570 17.55 -17.50 -24.92
N LEU A 571 16.32 -18.04 -25.01
CA LEU A 571 15.24 -17.76 -24.07
C LEU A 571 15.58 -18.19 -22.63
N LYS A 572 16.28 -19.31 -22.43
CA LYS A 572 16.64 -19.81 -21.10
C LYS A 572 17.68 -18.90 -20.47
N ALA A 573 18.79 -18.64 -21.17
CA ALA A 573 19.86 -17.78 -20.67
C ALA A 573 19.37 -16.35 -20.42
N LYS A 574 18.52 -15.79 -21.31
CA LYS A 574 17.98 -14.45 -21.15
C LYS A 574 17.02 -14.35 -19.97
N LEU A 575 16.13 -15.31 -19.77
CA LEU A 575 15.21 -15.31 -18.64
C LEU A 575 15.95 -15.50 -17.32
N GLN A 576 16.95 -16.39 -17.28
CA GLN A 576 17.84 -16.52 -16.12
C GLN A 576 18.57 -15.21 -15.79
N ARG A 577 19.06 -14.48 -16.80
CA ARG A 577 19.72 -13.18 -16.59
C ARG A 577 18.78 -12.14 -15.98
N LEU A 578 17.52 -12.06 -16.43
CA LEU A 578 16.54 -11.12 -15.87
C LEU A 578 16.08 -11.53 -14.46
N LEU A 579 15.98 -12.84 -14.18
CA LEU A 579 15.57 -13.37 -12.88
C LEU A 579 16.70 -13.44 -11.83
N ALA A 580 17.97 -13.31 -12.24
CA ALA A 580 19.13 -13.41 -11.35
C ALA A 580 19.05 -12.41 -10.17
N ASP A 581 18.70 -11.16 -10.47
CA ASP A 581 18.58 -10.03 -9.54
C ASP A 581 17.24 -9.94 -8.79
N CYS A 582 16.29 -10.83 -9.10
CA CYS A 582 14.93 -10.81 -8.56
C CYS A 582 14.79 -11.80 -7.40
N ASP A 583 14.06 -11.41 -6.35
CA ASP A 583 13.86 -12.19 -5.13
C ASP A 583 12.56 -13.01 -5.17
N LEU A 584 11.60 -12.62 -6.01
CA LEU A 584 10.31 -13.30 -6.18
C LEU A 584 9.86 -13.22 -7.64
N LEU A 585 9.24 -14.28 -8.14
CA LEU A 585 8.60 -14.32 -9.46
C LEU A 585 7.08 -14.39 -9.32
N MET A 586 6.37 -13.48 -9.99
CA MET A 586 4.91 -13.53 -10.17
C MET A 586 4.58 -13.85 -11.64
N VAL A 587 3.67 -14.79 -11.87
CA VAL A 587 3.20 -15.17 -13.21
C VAL A 587 1.66 -15.09 -13.28
N PRO A 588 1.09 -13.97 -13.77
CA PRO A 588 -0.35 -13.83 -13.98
C PRO A 588 -0.78 -14.36 -15.35
N ARG A 589 -1.81 -15.21 -15.36
CA ARG A 589 -2.50 -15.71 -16.56
C ARG A 589 -3.96 -15.31 -16.55
N MET A 590 -4.24 -14.12 -17.08
CA MET A 590 -5.58 -13.53 -17.19
C MET A 590 -6.41 -14.19 -18.30
N THR A 591 -6.99 -15.37 -18.06
CA THR A 591 -7.82 -16.03 -19.09
C THR A 591 -9.26 -15.50 -19.10
N LEU A 592 -10.00 -15.70 -17.99
CA LEU A 592 -11.40 -15.29 -17.87
C LEU A 592 -11.56 -14.07 -16.96
N ARG A 593 -12.15 -13.00 -17.50
CA ARG A 593 -12.60 -11.81 -16.77
C ARG A 593 -14.12 -11.85 -16.55
N ASN A 594 -14.87 -12.25 -17.58
CA ASN A 594 -16.32 -12.32 -17.55
C ASN A 594 -16.82 -13.41 -18.49
N THR A 595 -17.41 -14.47 -17.94
CA THR A 595 -17.97 -15.61 -18.68
C THR A 595 -19.14 -15.22 -19.58
N ALA A 596 -19.89 -14.16 -19.23
CA ALA A 596 -20.99 -13.63 -20.01
C ALA A 596 -20.56 -12.69 -21.15
N SER A 597 -19.30 -12.25 -21.19
CA SER A 597 -18.75 -11.32 -22.21
C SER A 597 -17.48 -11.89 -22.82
N ILE A 598 -17.65 -12.74 -23.85
CA ILE A 598 -16.57 -13.49 -24.51
C ILE A 598 -15.44 -12.57 -25.01
N ASN A 599 -15.78 -11.42 -25.60
CA ASN A 599 -14.84 -10.44 -26.13
C ASN A 599 -13.96 -9.75 -25.06
N SER A 600 -14.25 -9.95 -23.77
CA SER A 600 -13.45 -9.42 -22.66
C SER A 600 -12.43 -10.41 -22.10
N ASN A 601 -12.44 -11.66 -22.59
CA ASN A 601 -11.56 -12.75 -22.14
C ASN A 601 -10.37 -12.94 -23.09
N ILE A 602 -9.29 -13.54 -22.58
CA ILE A 602 -8.07 -13.85 -23.34
C ILE A 602 -7.99 -15.37 -23.51
N PRO A 603 -7.88 -15.90 -24.75
CA PRO A 603 -7.70 -17.32 -25.01
C PRO A 603 -6.59 -17.97 -24.14
N PRO A 604 -6.89 -19.02 -23.35
CA PRO A 604 -5.89 -19.76 -22.59
C PRO A 604 -4.70 -20.24 -23.44
N GLN A 605 -4.92 -20.49 -24.74
CA GLN A 605 -3.93 -20.88 -25.73
C GLN A 605 -2.81 -19.85 -25.94
N TYR A 606 -2.98 -18.59 -25.51
CA TYR A 606 -1.90 -17.60 -25.52
C TYR A 606 -0.91 -17.75 -24.35
N TYR A 607 -1.25 -18.47 -23.28
CA TYR A 607 -0.43 -18.59 -22.06
C TYR A 607 0.60 -19.73 -21.95
N PRO A 608 0.61 -20.80 -22.77
CA PRO A 608 1.66 -21.83 -22.68
C PRO A 608 3.04 -21.23 -22.91
N LEU A 609 3.98 -21.57 -22.04
CA LEU A 609 5.37 -21.13 -22.14
C LEU A 609 6.22 -22.10 -22.95
N ASP A 610 7.29 -21.58 -23.53
CA ASP A 610 8.30 -22.40 -24.21
C ASP A 610 9.09 -23.25 -23.19
N PRO A 611 9.48 -24.50 -23.50
CA PRO A 611 10.26 -25.34 -22.59
C PRO A 611 11.53 -24.68 -22.04
N ALA A 612 12.21 -23.83 -22.82
CA ALA A 612 13.38 -23.07 -22.37
C ALA A 612 13.04 -22.05 -21.27
N GLN A 613 11.86 -21.42 -21.35
CA GLN A 613 11.36 -20.50 -20.32
C GLN A 613 10.96 -21.27 -19.05
N VAL A 614 10.28 -22.42 -19.20
CA VAL A 614 9.89 -23.30 -18.08
C VAL A 614 11.13 -23.79 -17.32
N GLU A 615 12.17 -24.20 -18.04
CA GLU A 615 13.44 -24.63 -17.44
C GLU A 615 14.22 -23.47 -16.76
N ALA A 616 14.12 -22.23 -17.23
CA ALA A 616 14.66 -21.07 -16.51
C ALA A 616 13.92 -20.81 -15.19
N ILE A 617 12.59 -20.95 -15.16
CA ILE A 617 11.78 -20.84 -13.93
C ILE A 617 12.10 -21.98 -12.96
N LYS A 618 12.32 -23.19 -13.46
CA LYS A 618 12.77 -24.34 -12.64
C LYS A 618 14.12 -24.09 -11.98
N GLU A 619 15.09 -23.50 -12.68
CA GLU A 619 16.37 -23.11 -12.07
C GLU A 619 16.21 -21.97 -11.05
N PHE A 620 15.29 -21.02 -11.27
CA PHE A 620 14.94 -19.99 -10.28
C PHE A 620 14.39 -20.61 -8.99
N LEU A 621 13.49 -21.60 -9.10
CA LEU A 621 13.00 -22.37 -7.95
C LEU A 621 14.13 -23.16 -7.27
N LYS A 622 15.02 -23.81 -8.02
CA LYS A 622 16.18 -24.55 -7.49
C LYS A 622 17.13 -23.67 -6.68
N ALA A 623 17.21 -22.37 -6.96
CA ALA A 623 17.91 -21.37 -6.14
C ALA A 623 17.19 -21.02 -4.82
N GLY A 624 16.06 -21.68 -4.50
CA GLY A 624 15.25 -21.45 -3.29
C GLY A 624 14.30 -20.25 -3.37
N LYS A 625 14.19 -19.60 -4.54
CA LYS A 625 13.42 -18.36 -4.69
C LYS A 625 11.92 -18.64 -4.90
N PRO A 626 11.01 -17.91 -4.22
CA PRO A 626 9.57 -18.16 -4.23
C PRO A 626 8.86 -17.75 -5.54
N ILE A 627 7.71 -18.38 -5.80
CA ILE A 627 6.82 -18.05 -6.93
C ILE A 627 5.37 -17.80 -6.49
N LEU A 628 4.73 -16.80 -7.11
CA LEU A 628 3.31 -16.51 -7.06
C LEU A 628 2.67 -16.75 -8.44
N ALA A 629 1.92 -17.84 -8.59
CA ALA A 629 1.19 -18.15 -9.82
C ALA A 629 -0.27 -17.72 -9.71
N CYS A 630 -0.72 -16.79 -10.56
CA CYS A 630 -2.12 -16.36 -10.59
C CYS A 630 -2.75 -16.87 -11.89
N PHE A 631 -3.29 -18.09 -11.89
CA PHE A 631 -3.68 -18.82 -13.10
C PHE A 631 -5.20 -18.91 -13.23
N GLY A 632 -5.77 -18.22 -14.22
CA GLY A 632 -7.19 -18.35 -14.55
C GLY A 632 -7.56 -19.72 -15.17
N PRO A 633 -8.87 -20.00 -15.32
CA PRO A 633 -9.37 -21.27 -15.88
C PRO A 633 -8.92 -21.53 -17.32
N LEU A 634 -8.89 -22.81 -17.69
CA LEU A 634 -8.55 -23.26 -19.06
C LEU A 634 -9.77 -23.46 -19.95
N ASN A 635 -10.99 -23.19 -19.46
CA ASN A 635 -12.20 -23.30 -20.29
C ASN A 635 -12.20 -22.23 -21.39
N TRP A 636 -12.62 -22.61 -22.60
CA TRP A 636 -12.88 -21.71 -23.73
C TRP A 636 -14.17 -22.16 -24.44
N PRO A 637 -15.00 -21.26 -24.99
CA PRO A 637 -16.21 -21.67 -25.72
C PRO A 637 -15.85 -22.50 -26.97
N GLN A 638 -16.47 -23.67 -27.09
CA GLN A 638 -16.28 -24.55 -28.25
C GLN A 638 -16.96 -23.95 -29.48
N GLY A 639 -16.30 -24.06 -30.65
CA GLY A 639 -16.78 -23.51 -31.93
C GLY A 639 -16.38 -22.05 -32.21
N LEU A 640 -15.78 -21.35 -31.24
CA LEU A 640 -15.27 -19.99 -31.42
C LEU A 640 -13.79 -20.00 -31.82
N GLY A 641 -13.55 -20.07 -33.13
CA GLY A 641 -12.22 -20.10 -33.75
C GLY A 641 -11.58 -21.49 -33.84
N ASN A 642 -10.50 -21.59 -34.61
CA ASN A 642 -9.74 -22.84 -34.82
C ASN A 642 -8.72 -23.08 -33.68
N PHE A 643 -9.15 -22.98 -32.43
CA PHE A 643 -8.28 -23.22 -31.28
C PHE A 643 -8.50 -24.64 -30.74
N ASP A 644 -7.42 -25.41 -30.61
CA ASP A 644 -7.45 -26.68 -29.90
C ASP A 644 -7.85 -26.49 -28.42
N GLU A 645 -8.36 -27.57 -27.82
CA GLU A 645 -8.70 -27.61 -26.40
C GLU A 645 -7.47 -27.32 -25.53
N ALA A 646 -7.52 -26.24 -24.76
CA ALA A 646 -6.40 -25.80 -23.93
C ALA A 646 -6.02 -26.85 -22.88
N ARG A 647 -4.72 -27.11 -22.76
CA ARG A 647 -4.13 -28.08 -21.84
C ARG A 647 -3.25 -27.37 -20.79
N PRO A 648 -3.02 -27.98 -19.62
CA PRO A 648 -1.91 -27.60 -18.75
C PRO A 648 -0.60 -27.54 -19.55
N ASP A 649 0.25 -26.58 -19.23
CA ASP A 649 1.57 -26.42 -19.83
C ASP A 649 2.68 -26.80 -18.84
N GLY A 650 3.94 -26.79 -19.29
CA GLY A 650 5.08 -27.20 -18.48
C GLY A 650 5.20 -26.45 -17.14
N LEU A 651 4.76 -25.19 -17.04
CA LEU A 651 4.76 -24.47 -15.75
C LEU A 651 3.65 -24.94 -14.80
N GLU A 652 2.46 -25.26 -15.33
CA GLU A 652 1.39 -25.90 -14.54
C GLU A 652 1.77 -27.33 -14.11
N GLU A 653 2.53 -28.05 -14.93
CA GLU A 653 3.11 -29.36 -14.59
C GLU A 653 4.17 -29.24 -13.47
N LEU A 654 5.05 -28.23 -13.51
CA LEU A 654 6.01 -27.98 -12.41
C LEU A 654 5.27 -27.72 -11.08
N LEU A 655 4.22 -26.90 -11.07
CA LEU A 655 3.41 -26.65 -9.88
C LEU A 655 2.70 -27.92 -9.38
N THR A 656 2.28 -28.79 -10.31
CA THR A 656 1.70 -30.11 -10.00
C THR A 656 2.72 -31.04 -9.34
N GLN A 657 4.00 -31.01 -9.77
CA GLN A 657 5.09 -31.76 -9.13
C GLN A 657 5.41 -31.25 -7.70
N LEU A 658 5.10 -29.98 -7.41
CA LEU A 658 5.17 -29.40 -6.06
C LEU A 658 3.93 -29.68 -5.20
N GLY A 659 2.96 -30.44 -5.73
CA GLY A 659 1.73 -30.83 -5.05
C GLY A 659 0.54 -29.88 -5.24
N VAL A 660 0.68 -28.82 -6.05
CA VAL A 660 -0.44 -27.89 -6.29
C VAL A 660 -1.20 -28.30 -7.55
N ARG A 661 -2.42 -28.81 -7.39
CA ARG A 661 -3.30 -29.20 -8.50
C ARG A 661 -4.37 -28.14 -8.73
N MET A 662 -4.32 -27.51 -9.91
CA MET A 662 -5.35 -26.58 -10.36
C MET A 662 -6.31 -27.33 -11.30
N LEU A 663 -7.62 -27.30 -11.04
CA LEU A 663 -8.59 -28.04 -11.87
C LEU A 663 -8.94 -27.27 -13.13
N LYS A 664 -9.40 -27.95 -14.19
CA LYS A 664 -9.81 -27.30 -15.43
C LYS A 664 -11.06 -26.42 -15.26
N GLN A 665 -11.98 -26.84 -14.39
CA GLN A 665 -13.30 -26.26 -14.16
C GLN A 665 -13.24 -24.81 -13.66
N THR A 666 -14.26 -24.03 -14.03
CA THR A 666 -14.50 -22.67 -13.50
C THR A 666 -15.54 -22.73 -12.39
N VAL A 667 -15.34 -21.98 -11.31
CA VAL A 667 -16.35 -21.77 -10.26
C VAL A 667 -17.26 -20.61 -10.66
N LEU A 668 -18.57 -20.85 -10.62
CA LEU A 668 -19.64 -19.87 -10.85
C LEU A 668 -20.45 -19.68 -9.57
N PHE A 669 -21.14 -18.55 -9.44
CA PHE A 669 -21.95 -18.21 -8.26
C PHE A 669 -23.45 -18.23 -8.57
N ASP A 670 -24.28 -18.58 -7.57
CA ASP A 670 -25.74 -18.76 -7.73
C ASP A 670 -26.44 -17.52 -8.33
N VAL A 671 -25.94 -16.33 -8.03
CA VAL A 671 -26.44 -15.06 -8.58
C VAL A 671 -26.17 -14.90 -10.08
N GLU A 672 -25.09 -15.50 -10.61
CA GLU A 672 -24.72 -15.39 -12.03
C GLU A 672 -25.69 -16.15 -12.95
N GLU A 673 -26.38 -17.18 -12.44
CA GLU A 673 -27.40 -17.95 -13.18
C GLU A 673 -28.52 -17.04 -13.72
N GLN A 674 -28.97 -16.08 -12.89
CA GLN A 674 -29.95 -15.06 -13.29
C GLN A 674 -29.38 -14.12 -14.37
N GLY A 675 -28.15 -13.64 -14.18
CA GLY A 675 -27.47 -12.76 -15.15
C GLY A 675 -27.25 -13.41 -16.53
N PHE A 676 -27.01 -14.73 -16.58
CA PHE A 676 -26.93 -15.46 -17.85
C PHE A 676 -28.29 -15.57 -18.55
N ALA A 677 -29.38 -15.74 -17.79
CA ALA A 677 -30.74 -15.77 -18.33
C ALA A 677 -31.17 -14.40 -18.90
N GLU A 678 -30.86 -13.31 -18.20
CA GLU A 678 -31.15 -11.94 -18.65
C GLU A 678 -30.36 -11.56 -19.90
N ASN A 679 -29.06 -11.89 -19.96
CA ASN A 679 -28.26 -11.69 -21.18
C ASN A 679 -28.84 -12.45 -22.38
N ARG A 680 -29.37 -13.67 -22.19
CA ARG A 680 -30.03 -14.44 -23.25
C ARG A 680 -31.33 -13.78 -23.74
N ALA A 681 -32.01 -13.00 -22.89
CA ALA A 681 -33.20 -12.23 -23.25
C ALA A 681 -32.89 -10.96 -24.07
N GLY A 682 -31.63 -10.71 -24.45
CA GLY A 682 -31.22 -9.54 -25.24
C GLY A 682 -31.05 -8.26 -24.43
N LEU A 683 -31.15 -8.33 -23.09
CA LEU A 683 -30.87 -7.22 -22.19
C LEU A 683 -29.35 -7.05 -22.03
N THR A 684 -28.72 -6.40 -23.02
CA THR A 684 -27.26 -6.26 -23.24
C THR A 684 -26.44 -5.60 -22.11
N ILE A 685 -27.04 -5.33 -20.95
CA ILE A 685 -26.44 -4.57 -19.85
C ILE A 685 -26.26 -5.44 -18.58
N ALA A 686 -27.12 -6.44 -18.33
CA ALA A 686 -27.32 -6.97 -16.99
C ALA A 686 -26.34 -8.09 -16.53
N GLY A 687 -26.05 -9.08 -17.38
CA GLY A 687 -25.24 -10.23 -16.98
C GLY A 687 -23.77 -9.92 -16.68
N ALA A 688 -23.28 -8.71 -17.00
CA ALA A 688 -21.95 -8.25 -16.63
C ALA A 688 -21.91 -7.49 -15.29
N SER A 689 -23.05 -7.00 -14.79
CA SER A 689 -23.15 -6.18 -13.57
C SER A 689 -23.58 -6.97 -12.32
N VAL A 690 -23.86 -8.27 -12.44
CA VAL A 690 -24.28 -9.09 -11.27
C VAL A 690 -23.18 -9.13 -10.21
N GLU A 691 -23.52 -8.65 -9.02
CA GLU A 691 -22.66 -8.57 -7.86
C GLU A 691 -22.51 -9.95 -7.18
N ILE A 692 -21.29 -10.52 -7.20
CA ILE A 692 -21.01 -11.88 -6.68
C ILE A 692 -20.71 -11.88 -5.17
N PRO A 693 -20.94 -12.99 -4.44
CA PRO A 693 -20.57 -13.12 -3.04
C PRO A 693 -19.05 -12.91 -2.78
N PRO A 694 -18.67 -12.34 -1.62
CA PRO A 694 -17.27 -12.23 -1.23
C PRO A 694 -16.65 -13.59 -0.87
N LEU A 695 -15.32 -13.61 -0.75
CA LEU A 695 -14.57 -14.73 -0.19
C LEU A 695 -14.94 -14.92 1.29
N ILE A 696 -14.94 -16.18 1.73
CA ILE A 696 -15.09 -16.52 3.14
C ILE A 696 -13.72 -16.72 3.77
N TRP A 697 -13.57 -16.32 5.03
CA TRP A 697 -12.32 -16.49 5.81
C TRP A 697 -12.43 -17.61 6.85
N ASP A 698 -13.66 -18.04 7.13
CA ASP A 698 -14.04 -19.08 8.09
C ASP A 698 -14.74 -20.22 7.37
N TRP A 699 -14.19 -21.42 7.50
CA TRP A 699 -14.65 -22.65 6.84
C TRP A 699 -14.20 -23.88 7.64
N ARG A 700 -14.83 -25.03 7.43
CA ARG A 700 -14.50 -26.28 8.15
C ARG A 700 -13.24 -26.89 7.58
N SER A 701 -12.40 -27.56 8.38
CA SER A 701 -11.14 -28.15 7.88
C SER A 701 -11.33 -29.10 6.69
N ARG A 702 -12.43 -29.84 6.65
CA ARG A 702 -12.83 -30.65 5.48
C ARG A 702 -12.99 -29.86 4.17
N ASP A 703 -13.38 -28.59 4.23
CA ASP A 703 -13.70 -27.78 3.04
C ASP A 703 -12.43 -27.34 2.28
N SER A 704 -11.28 -27.23 2.95
CA SER A 704 -9.98 -26.97 2.30
C SER A 704 -9.31 -28.21 1.70
N LEU A 705 -9.86 -29.41 1.92
CA LEU A 705 -9.25 -30.66 1.49
C LEU A 705 -9.88 -31.21 0.19
N PRO A 706 -9.13 -32.03 -0.59
CA PRO A 706 -9.67 -32.81 -1.70
C PRO A 706 -10.98 -33.57 -1.37
N PRO A 707 -12.01 -33.54 -2.23
CA PRO A 707 -13.20 -34.35 -2.05
C PRO A 707 -12.87 -35.83 -1.83
N GLY A 708 -13.31 -36.38 -0.70
CA GLY A 708 -13.04 -37.77 -0.29
C GLY A 708 -11.87 -37.95 0.67
N SER A 709 -11.15 -36.90 1.05
CA SER A 709 -10.12 -36.97 2.10
C SER A 709 -10.71 -37.28 3.48
N VAL A 710 -9.84 -37.77 4.37
CA VAL A 710 -10.09 -37.72 5.82
C VAL A 710 -10.06 -36.26 6.29
N ASP A 711 -10.88 -35.90 7.28
CA ASP A 711 -10.84 -34.56 7.88
C ASP A 711 -9.61 -34.44 8.79
N ILE A 712 -8.76 -33.45 8.55
CA ILE A 712 -7.49 -33.22 9.27
C ILE A 712 -7.47 -31.76 9.71
N VAL A 713 -7.62 -31.55 11.03
CA VAL A 713 -7.52 -30.22 11.63
C VAL A 713 -6.05 -29.78 11.66
N ARG A 714 -5.79 -28.55 11.19
CA ARG A 714 -4.45 -27.96 11.09
C ARG A 714 -4.43 -26.54 11.66
N PRO A 715 -3.26 -26.03 12.07
CA PRO A 715 -3.05 -24.59 12.24
C PRO A 715 -3.45 -23.82 10.98
N VAL A 716 -4.12 -22.69 11.16
CA VAL A 716 -4.60 -21.82 10.08
C VAL A 716 -3.40 -21.28 9.27
N ASN A 717 -3.55 -21.14 7.95
CA ASN A 717 -2.52 -20.53 7.10
C ASN A 717 -2.16 -19.12 7.60
N ARG A 718 -0.87 -18.75 7.66
CA ARG A 718 -0.42 -17.44 8.17
C ARG A 718 -0.96 -16.26 7.34
N ILE A 719 -1.10 -16.43 6.03
CA ILE A 719 -1.74 -15.42 5.17
C ILE A 719 -3.21 -15.29 5.58
N ARG A 720 -3.96 -16.40 5.62
CA ARG A 720 -5.37 -16.42 6.05
C ARG A 720 -5.58 -15.82 7.46
N ALA A 721 -4.69 -16.13 8.41
CA ALA A 721 -4.74 -15.61 9.77
C ALA A 721 -4.61 -14.08 9.78
N SER A 722 -3.60 -13.53 9.11
CA SER A 722 -3.44 -12.06 9.03
C SER A 722 -4.61 -11.36 8.33
N ILE A 723 -5.24 -12.01 7.34
CA ILE A 723 -6.44 -11.49 6.68
C ILE A 723 -7.67 -11.53 7.59
N ARG A 724 -7.84 -12.60 8.39
CA ARG A 724 -8.91 -12.69 9.42
C ARG A 724 -8.76 -11.60 10.48
N LEU A 725 -7.54 -11.26 10.88
CA LEU A 725 -7.30 -10.15 11.81
C LEU A 725 -7.64 -8.79 11.19
N MET A 726 -7.28 -8.55 9.93
CA MET A 726 -7.69 -7.33 9.22
C MET A 726 -9.21 -7.25 9.00
N ALA A 727 -9.90 -8.37 8.79
CA ALA A 727 -11.36 -8.40 8.73
C ALA A 727 -12.00 -8.05 10.09
N ARG A 728 -11.45 -8.55 11.21
CA ARG A 728 -11.88 -8.18 12.58
C ARG A 728 -11.70 -6.69 12.89
N GLY A 729 -10.77 -6.02 12.21
CA GLY A 729 -10.61 -4.56 12.26
C GLY A 729 -11.76 -3.74 11.66
N LEU A 730 -12.69 -4.36 10.92
CA LEU A 730 -13.91 -3.71 10.43
C LEU A 730 -15.07 -3.76 11.43
N GLY A 731 -15.08 -4.72 12.36
CA GLY A 731 -16.14 -4.92 13.34
C GLY A 731 -17.19 -5.96 12.89
N LYS A 732 -18.26 -6.12 13.67
CA LYS A 732 -19.28 -7.15 13.42
C LYS A 732 -20.25 -6.85 12.27
N GLU A 733 -20.46 -5.59 11.96
CA GLU A 733 -21.44 -5.14 10.95
C GLU A 733 -20.86 -5.11 9.52
N GLU A 734 -19.53 -5.16 9.39
CA GLU A 734 -18.82 -4.99 8.12
C GLU A 734 -17.93 -6.20 7.83
N ALA A 735 -18.04 -6.75 6.63
CA ALA A 735 -17.20 -7.85 6.15
C ALA A 735 -16.07 -7.33 5.27
N LEU A 736 -14.92 -8.01 5.29
CA LEU A 736 -13.83 -7.75 4.35
C LEU A 736 -14.25 -8.16 2.94
N ASP A 737 -14.69 -7.18 2.15
CA ASP A 737 -15.22 -7.40 0.82
C ASP A 737 -14.11 -7.62 -0.22
N ILE A 738 -13.77 -8.89 -0.44
CA ILE A 738 -12.91 -9.33 -1.54
C ILE A 738 -13.73 -10.30 -2.39
N ARG A 739 -13.92 -9.98 -3.67
CA ARG A 739 -14.67 -10.78 -4.64
C ARG A 739 -13.76 -11.28 -5.76
N ILE A 740 -13.90 -12.54 -6.15
CA ILE A 740 -13.15 -13.16 -7.25
C ILE A 740 -14.14 -13.83 -8.20
N ARG A 741 -14.31 -13.28 -9.41
CA ARG A 741 -15.16 -13.86 -10.46
C ARG A 741 -14.42 -14.94 -11.25
N ALA A 742 -15.14 -15.99 -11.61
CA ALA A 742 -14.67 -17.10 -12.44
C ALA A 742 -13.29 -17.70 -12.04
N PRO A 743 -12.99 -17.98 -10.76
CA PRO A 743 -11.76 -18.67 -10.38
C PRO A 743 -11.84 -20.16 -10.73
N ARG A 744 -10.70 -20.82 -10.95
CA ARG A 744 -10.60 -22.30 -10.98
C ARG A 744 -10.30 -22.86 -9.58
N PRO A 745 -10.81 -24.04 -9.20
CA PRO A 745 -10.43 -24.69 -7.95
C PRO A 745 -8.94 -25.03 -7.91
N VAL A 746 -8.30 -24.80 -6.76
CA VAL A 746 -6.88 -25.09 -6.49
C VAL A 746 -6.78 -25.92 -5.22
N TYR A 747 -6.27 -27.14 -5.34
CA TYR A 747 -6.08 -28.07 -4.22
C TYR A 747 -4.61 -28.36 -3.99
N TYR A 748 -4.21 -28.53 -2.73
CA TYR A 748 -2.93 -29.17 -2.40
C TYR A 748 -3.13 -30.68 -2.26
N VAL A 749 -2.36 -31.44 -3.03
CA VAL A 749 -2.26 -32.90 -2.96
C VAL A 749 -0.78 -33.21 -2.79
N PRO A 750 -0.32 -33.69 -1.61
CA PRO A 750 1.10 -33.91 -1.35
C PRO A 750 1.77 -34.74 -2.46
N PRO A 751 2.98 -34.38 -2.92
CA PRO A 751 3.71 -35.19 -3.89
C PRO A 751 4.01 -36.57 -3.29
N GLU A 752 3.84 -37.62 -4.09
CA GLU A 752 4.05 -39.01 -3.65
C GLU A 752 5.51 -39.24 -3.22
N PRO A 753 5.76 -39.96 -2.10
CA PRO A 753 7.12 -40.31 -1.71
C PRO A 753 7.77 -41.23 -2.77
N PRO A 754 9.06 -41.03 -3.12
CA PRO A 754 9.68 -41.60 -4.32
C PRO A 754 10.00 -43.12 -4.28
N SER A 755 9.30 -43.94 -3.49
CA SER A 755 9.62 -45.36 -3.27
C SER A 755 8.58 -46.38 -3.75
N LEU A 756 7.35 -45.98 -4.11
CA LEU A 756 6.28 -46.94 -4.47
C LEU A 756 6.15 -47.25 -5.96
N ARG A 757 6.77 -46.45 -6.86
CA ARG A 757 6.77 -46.72 -8.31
C ARG A 757 7.23 -48.15 -8.70
N PRO A 758 8.35 -48.71 -8.18
CA PRO A 758 8.77 -50.05 -8.60
C PRO A 758 7.82 -51.16 -8.13
N LEU A 759 7.16 -51.03 -6.97
CA LEU A 759 6.20 -52.03 -6.48
C LEU A 759 4.84 -51.94 -7.18
N ALA A 760 4.33 -50.72 -7.42
CA ALA A 760 3.08 -50.54 -8.15
C ALA A 760 3.21 -50.95 -9.63
N VAL A 761 4.34 -50.65 -10.28
CA VAL A 761 4.62 -51.09 -11.65
C VAL A 761 4.90 -52.60 -11.71
N ALA A 762 5.58 -53.20 -10.74
CA ALA A 762 5.72 -54.66 -10.66
C ALA A 762 4.37 -55.38 -10.49
N ALA A 763 3.44 -54.80 -9.71
CA ALA A 763 2.07 -55.32 -9.57
C ALA A 763 1.23 -55.18 -10.85
N LEU A 764 1.48 -54.15 -11.67
CA LEU A 764 0.82 -53.94 -12.97
C LEU A 764 1.45 -54.73 -14.13
N ALA A 765 2.74 -55.10 -14.02
CA ALA A 765 3.47 -55.89 -15.01
C ALA A 765 3.36 -57.41 -14.77
N ALA A 766 2.75 -57.85 -13.66
CA ALA A 766 2.51 -59.26 -13.38
C ALA A 766 1.42 -59.83 -14.32
N PRO A 767 1.70 -60.89 -15.10
CA PRO A 767 0.73 -61.42 -16.04
C PRO A 767 -0.41 -62.19 -15.34
N ALA A 768 -1.62 -61.67 -15.53
CA ALA A 768 -2.89 -62.41 -15.53
C ALA A 768 -3.31 -63.18 -14.26
N GLN A 769 -3.83 -62.45 -13.26
CA GLN A 769 -5.08 -62.83 -12.57
C GLN A 769 -5.91 -61.57 -12.23
N PRO A 770 -7.24 -61.55 -12.45
CA PRO A 770 -8.08 -60.38 -12.20
C PRO A 770 -8.53 -60.32 -10.73
N HIS A 771 -7.69 -59.73 -9.88
CA HIS A 771 -8.04 -59.47 -8.48
C HIS A 771 -8.46 -58.01 -8.29
N TRP A 772 -9.76 -57.76 -8.11
CA TRP A 772 -10.27 -56.45 -7.69
C TRP A 772 -9.63 -55.95 -6.38
N THR A 773 -9.11 -56.87 -5.56
CA THR A 773 -8.37 -56.58 -4.33
C THR A 773 -7.03 -55.89 -4.56
N THR A 774 -6.25 -56.18 -5.63
CA THR A 774 -4.96 -55.49 -5.84
C THR A 774 -5.15 -54.04 -6.30
N ALA A 775 -6.18 -53.75 -7.10
CA ALA A 775 -6.56 -52.38 -7.45
C ALA A 775 -7.15 -51.61 -6.25
N ALA A 776 -7.94 -52.28 -5.39
CA ALA A 776 -8.43 -51.67 -4.16
C ALA A 776 -7.29 -51.41 -3.15
N LEU A 777 -6.35 -52.35 -3.00
CA LEU A 777 -5.19 -52.21 -2.10
C LEU A 777 -4.22 -51.12 -2.56
N SER A 778 -4.00 -50.94 -3.88
CA SER A 778 -3.19 -49.83 -4.37
C SER A 778 -3.87 -48.47 -4.17
N LEU A 779 -5.19 -48.38 -4.33
CA LEU A 779 -5.98 -47.19 -3.98
C LEU A 779 -5.95 -46.89 -2.46
N ILE A 780 -6.06 -47.91 -1.61
CA ILE A 780 -5.96 -47.76 -0.15
C ILE A 780 -4.55 -47.35 0.27
N ALA A 781 -3.51 -47.94 -0.31
CA ALA A 781 -2.11 -47.57 -0.05
C ALA A 781 -1.79 -46.15 -0.53
N LEU A 782 -2.32 -45.74 -1.69
CA LEU A 782 -2.23 -44.35 -2.18
C LEU A 782 -2.95 -43.39 -1.22
N GLN A 783 -4.17 -43.73 -0.79
CA GLN A 783 -4.93 -42.93 0.17
C GLN A 783 -4.23 -42.82 1.53
N GLN A 784 -3.64 -43.90 2.04
CA GLN A 784 -2.84 -43.89 3.26
C GLN A 784 -1.57 -43.04 3.08
N SER A 785 -0.84 -43.19 1.97
CA SER A 785 0.33 -42.35 1.67
C SER A 785 -0.03 -40.87 1.56
N LEU A 786 -1.16 -40.54 0.94
CA LEU A 786 -1.67 -39.17 0.87
C LEU A 786 -2.04 -38.65 2.26
N ASN A 787 -2.66 -39.46 3.12
CA ASN A 787 -2.97 -39.08 4.50
C ASN A 787 -1.69 -38.84 5.32
N THR A 788 -0.68 -39.72 5.26
CA THR A 788 0.58 -39.57 6.02
C THR A 788 1.45 -38.42 5.50
N ALA A 789 1.51 -38.21 4.18
CA ALA A 789 2.18 -37.04 3.61
C ALA A 789 1.43 -35.73 3.92
N ALA A 790 0.09 -35.81 4.03
CA ALA A 790 -0.70 -34.68 4.50
C ALA A 790 -0.42 -34.39 5.99
N GLU A 791 -0.34 -35.38 6.88
CA GLU A 791 -0.04 -35.18 8.32
C GLU A 791 1.24 -34.37 8.57
N GLN A 792 2.20 -34.35 7.64
CA GLN A 792 3.49 -33.65 7.77
C GLN A 792 3.46 -32.14 7.49
N LEU A 793 2.37 -31.55 6.96
CA LEU A 793 2.34 -30.09 6.72
C LEU A 793 2.15 -29.30 8.03
N PRO A 794 2.94 -28.24 8.27
CA PRO A 794 2.87 -27.45 9.52
C PRO A 794 1.59 -26.60 9.66
N MET A 795 0.82 -26.43 8.60
CA MET A 795 -0.33 -25.53 8.51
C MET A 795 -1.29 -25.96 7.38
N ASP A 796 -2.52 -25.45 7.39
CA ASP A 796 -3.45 -25.55 6.25
C ASP A 796 -2.84 -24.88 5.02
N PRO A 797 -2.69 -25.58 3.88
CA PRO A 797 -2.20 -24.98 2.65
C PRO A 797 -3.20 -23.99 2.03
N VAL A 798 -4.50 -24.03 2.34
CA VAL A 798 -5.49 -23.13 1.72
C VAL A 798 -5.56 -21.78 2.44
N PHE A 799 -5.54 -20.70 1.65
CA PHE A 799 -5.70 -19.33 2.15
C PHE A 799 -6.82 -18.52 1.48
N LEU A 800 -7.38 -18.95 0.33
CA LEU A 800 -8.56 -18.34 -0.30
C LEU A 800 -9.64 -19.41 -0.59
N MET A 801 -10.89 -19.07 -0.27
CA MET A 801 -12.05 -19.96 -0.35
C MET A 801 -13.27 -19.19 -0.88
N THR A 802 -14.02 -19.79 -1.82
CA THR A 802 -15.27 -19.19 -2.33
C THR A 802 -16.42 -19.31 -1.34
N SER A 803 -17.44 -18.45 -1.48
CA SER A 803 -18.73 -18.64 -0.80
C SER A 803 -19.35 -20.02 -1.09
N PRO A 804 -20.08 -20.65 -0.14
CA PRO A 804 -20.82 -21.89 -0.39
C PRO A 804 -21.89 -21.76 -1.49
N GLN A 805 -22.33 -20.54 -1.82
CA GLN A 805 -23.25 -20.21 -2.91
C GLN A 805 -22.56 -20.24 -4.29
N SER A 806 -21.86 -21.34 -4.58
CA SER A 806 -21.11 -21.55 -5.81
C SER A 806 -21.13 -23.00 -6.29
N TRP A 807 -20.80 -23.24 -7.55
CA TRP A 807 -20.58 -24.57 -8.13
C TRP A 807 -19.42 -24.57 -9.14
N ASN A 808 -18.82 -25.73 -9.39
CA ASN A 808 -17.84 -25.94 -10.45
C ASN A 808 -18.51 -26.36 -11.76
N GLU A 809 -18.10 -25.76 -12.88
CA GLU A 809 -18.66 -25.95 -14.21
C GLU A 809 -17.57 -26.21 -15.26
N ASP A 810 -17.83 -27.17 -16.16
CA ASP A 810 -16.95 -27.59 -17.24
C ASP A 810 -17.11 -26.74 -18.51
N GLN A 811 -18.31 -26.16 -18.71
CA GLN A 811 -18.63 -25.24 -19.80
C GLN A 811 -19.28 -23.96 -19.23
N PRO A 812 -18.49 -22.99 -18.75
CA PRO A 812 -18.98 -21.85 -17.98
C PRO A 812 -19.55 -20.70 -18.83
N PHE A 813 -19.64 -20.87 -20.14
CA PHE A 813 -20.11 -19.85 -21.07
C PHE A 813 -21.59 -20.07 -21.43
N PRO A 814 -22.43 -19.02 -21.44
CA PRO A 814 -23.73 -19.10 -22.08
C PRO A 814 -23.54 -19.28 -23.59
N LEU A 815 -24.18 -20.31 -24.14
CA LEU A 815 -24.17 -20.65 -25.57
C LEU A 815 -25.61 -20.73 -26.08
N GLU A 816 -25.77 -20.68 -27.41
CA GLU A 816 -27.09 -20.83 -28.02
C GLU A 816 -27.70 -22.19 -27.61
N GLY A 817 -28.81 -22.15 -26.86
CA GLY A 817 -29.47 -23.34 -26.31
C GLY A 817 -29.02 -23.79 -24.91
N ARG A 818 -27.88 -23.32 -24.36
CA ARG A 818 -27.38 -23.72 -23.03
C ARG A 818 -27.04 -22.51 -22.13
N ILE A 819 -27.64 -22.48 -20.94
CA ILE A 819 -27.24 -21.60 -19.84
C ILE A 819 -26.44 -22.43 -18.82
N PRO A 820 -25.31 -21.93 -18.26
CA PRO A 820 -24.64 -22.55 -17.13
C PRO A 820 -25.54 -22.48 -15.88
N GLN A 821 -25.96 -23.63 -15.37
CA GLN A 821 -26.83 -23.78 -14.20
C GLN A 821 -26.41 -25.01 -13.39
N PHE A 822 -26.66 -25.05 -12.08
CA PHE A 822 -26.30 -26.23 -11.28
C PHE A 822 -27.33 -27.37 -11.40
N GLU A 823 -27.09 -28.31 -12.30
CA GLU A 823 -27.85 -29.56 -12.36
C GLU A 823 -27.29 -30.61 -11.38
N GLN A 824 -28.12 -31.09 -10.46
CA GLN A 824 -27.80 -32.26 -9.66
C GLN A 824 -27.74 -33.51 -10.55
N PRO A 825 -26.73 -34.39 -10.40
CA PRO A 825 -26.72 -35.68 -11.09
C PRO A 825 -27.97 -36.50 -10.71
N GLN A 826 -28.90 -36.68 -11.66
CA GLN A 826 -30.11 -37.45 -11.40
C GLN A 826 -29.79 -38.88 -10.98
N ARG A 827 -30.51 -39.37 -9.97
CA ARG A 827 -30.28 -40.68 -9.33
C ARG A 827 -30.80 -41.87 -10.18
N ASP A 828 -31.40 -41.59 -11.34
CA ASP A 828 -32.05 -42.56 -12.21
C ASP A 828 -31.06 -43.50 -12.89
N GLN A 829 -31.37 -44.80 -12.84
CA GLN A 829 -30.48 -45.86 -13.29
C GLN A 829 -30.28 -45.89 -14.81
N ASP A 830 -31.21 -45.36 -15.60
CA ASP A 830 -31.18 -45.42 -17.06
C ASP A 830 -30.32 -44.33 -17.72
N LYS A 831 -30.22 -43.13 -17.13
CA LYS A 831 -29.37 -42.04 -17.66
C LYS A 831 -27.88 -42.27 -17.47
N ARG A 832 -27.50 -43.26 -16.65
CA ARG A 832 -26.12 -43.73 -16.42
C ARG A 832 -25.37 -44.18 -17.68
N LYS A 833 -26.08 -44.42 -18.80
CA LYS A 833 -25.51 -44.79 -20.11
C LYS A 833 -25.25 -43.61 -21.04
N GLN A 834 -25.82 -42.43 -20.78
CA GLN A 834 -25.67 -41.23 -21.64
C GLN A 834 -24.73 -40.19 -21.03
N LEU A 835 -24.71 -40.06 -19.69
CA LEU A 835 -23.65 -39.33 -19.01
C LEU A 835 -22.38 -40.19 -18.99
N LYS A 836 -21.25 -39.63 -19.45
CA LYS A 836 -19.92 -40.18 -19.15
C LYS A 836 -19.85 -40.43 -17.63
N PRO A 837 -19.24 -41.54 -17.17
CA PRO A 837 -19.28 -41.92 -15.76
C PRO A 837 -18.81 -40.74 -14.90
N ALA A 838 -19.65 -40.36 -13.93
CA ALA A 838 -19.36 -39.26 -13.03
C ALA A 838 -17.98 -39.50 -12.39
N VAL A 839 -17.02 -38.64 -12.71
CA VAL A 839 -15.62 -38.85 -12.36
C VAL A 839 -15.48 -38.80 -10.86
N THR A 840 -15.30 -39.97 -10.24
CA THR A 840 -14.95 -40.07 -8.81
C THR A 840 -13.56 -39.49 -8.62
N GLY A 841 -13.48 -38.21 -8.22
CA GLY A 841 -12.22 -37.49 -8.08
C GLY A 841 -12.41 -35.98 -7.86
N LEU A 842 -11.31 -35.23 -7.94
CA LEU A 842 -11.27 -33.79 -7.69
C LEU A 842 -12.26 -32.99 -8.55
N GLU A 843 -12.47 -33.42 -9.80
CA GLU A 843 -13.33 -32.75 -10.80
C GLU A 843 -14.82 -33.10 -10.68
N THR A 844 -15.25 -33.73 -9.57
CA THR A 844 -16.68 -34.02 -9.33
C THR A 844 -17.48 -32.71 -9.30
N ARG A 845 -18.48 -32.56 -10.18
CA ARG A 845 -19.44 -31.44 -10.16
C ARG A 845 -20.20 -31.45 -8.82
N ARG A 846 -20.08 -30.38 -8.04
CA ARG A 846 -20.65 -30.21 -6.70
C ARG A 846 -21.02 -28.75 -6.44
N ARG A 847 -21.70 -28.49 -5.33
CA ARG A 847 -21.80 -27.14 -4.75
C ARG A 847 -20.63 -26.86 -3.80
N GLY A 848 -20.38 -25.58 -3.58
CA GLY A 848 -19.26 -25.05 -2.83
C GLY A 848 -19.35 -25.28 -1.31
N PRO A 849 -18.39 -24.74 -0.55
CA PRO A 849 -17.31 -23.84 -1.00
C PRO A 849 -16.18 -24.58 -1.76
N PHE A 850 -15.31 -23.82 -2.44
CA PHE A 850 -14.14 -24.33 -3.17
C PHE A 850 -12.85 -23.60 -2.78
N PRO A 851 -11.74 -24.32 -2.51
CA PRO A 851 -10.45 -23.69 -2.34
C PRO A 851 -9.98 -23.16 -3.70
N ILE A 852 -9.54 -21.91 -3.73
CA ILE A 852 -9.07 -21.21 -4.95
C ILE A 852 -7.71 -20.52 -4.74
N GLY A 853 -7.14 -20.62 -3.54
CA GLY A 853 -5.81 -20.09 -3.21
C GLY A 853 -5.07 -21.03 -2.27
N VAL A 854 -3.91 -21.51 -2.70
CA VAL A 854 -3.03 -22.42 -1.95
C VAL A 854 -1.66 -21.76 -1.74
N ALA A 855 -1.14 -21.79 -0.51
CA ALA A 855 0.17 -21.29 -0.13
C ALA A 855 0.89 -22.33 0.75
N VAL A 856 2.00 -22.89 0.26
CA VAL A 856 2.71 -24.02 0.89
C VAL A 856 4.24 -23.84 0.84
N GLU A 857 4.92 -24.25 1.90
CA GLU A 857 6.39 -24.33 1.97
C GLU A 857 6.81 -25.79 1.77
N THR A 858 7.37 -26.12 0.61
CA THR A 858 7.63 -27.49 0.17
C THR A 858 9.10 -27.72 -0.21
N THR A 859 9.56 -28.96 -0.15
CA THR A 859 10.88 -29.38 -0.66
C THR A 859 10.79 -29.68 -2.14
N LEU A 860 11.77 -29.21 -2.93
CA LEU A 860 11.81 -29.51 -4.35
C LEU A 860 12.01 -31.02 -4.64
N PRO A 861 11.47 -31.53 -5.77
CA PRO A 861 11.67 -32.91 -6.18
C PRO A 861 13.16 -33.23 -6.41
N ARG A 862 13.61 -34.40 -5.95
CA ARG A 862 15.03 -34.80 -6.04
C ARG A 862 15.49 -35.00 -7.49
N ASP A 863 14.57 -35.41 -8.36
CA ASP A 863 14.76 -35.60 -9.80
C ASP A 863 14.97 -34.29 -10.58
N TRP A 864 14.86 -33.12 -9.95
CA TRP A 864 15.27 -31.84 -10.53
C TRP A 864 16.78 -31.56 -10.41
N TYR A 865 17.51 -32.40 -9.66
CA TYR A 865 18.94 -32.28 -9.40
C TYR A 865 19.71 -33.39 -10.12
N ALA A 866 20.86 -33.05 -10.71
CA ALA A 866 21.68 -34.00 -11.45
C ALA A 866 22.46 -34.96 -10.52
N SER A 867 22.73 -34.54 -9.28
CA SER A 867 23.44 -35.31 -8.27
C SER A 867 22.50 -35.73 -7.14
N ALA A 868 22.53 -37.02 -6.78
CA ALA A 868 21.80 -37.54 -5.62
C ALA A 868 22.36 -37.02 -4.27
N ALA A 869 23.51 -36.36 -4.27
CA ALA A 869 24.10 -35.70 -3.09
C ALA A 869 23.59 -34.27 -2.88
N ASP A 870 22.95 -33.66 -3.88
CA ASP A 870 22.42 -32.30 -3.77
C ASP A 870 21.22 -32.30 -2.80
N LYS A 871 21.29 -31.45 -1.76
CA LYS A 871 20.18 -31.28 -0.82
C LYS A 871 19.08 -30.42 -1.49
N PRO A 872 17.86 -30.94 -1.69
CA PRO A 872 16.80 -30.15 -2.33
C PRO A 872 16.48 -28.89 -1.53
N ALA A 873 16.34 -27.76 -2.23
CA ALA A 873 15.92 -26.52 -1.62
C ALA A 873 14.50 -26.62 -1.08
N ARG A 874 14.20 -25.87 -0.02
CA ARG A 874 12.82 -25.59 0.41
C ARG A 874 12.40 -24.27 -0.23
N VAL A 875 11.19 -24.24 -0.78
CA VAL A 875 10.65 -23.06 -1.47
C VAL A 875 9.22 -22.79 -1.02
N ARG A 876 8.86 -21.50 -0.95
CA ARG A 876 7.49 -21.06 -0.71
C ARG A 876 6.80 -20.83 -2.05
N VAL A 877 5.63 -21.43 -2.21
CA VAL A 877 4.82 -21.37 -3.43
C VAL A 877 3.42 -20.90 -3.05
N ALA A 878 2.92 -19.89 -3.74
CA ALA A 878 1.51 -19.49 -3.66
C ALA A 878 0.88 -19.55 -5.05
N VAL A 879 -0.34 -20.08 -5.12
CA VAL A 879 -1.11 -20.25 -6.35
C VAL A 879 -2.53 -19.76 -6.10
N ILE A 880 -3.02 -18.87 -6.97
CA ILE A 880 -4.38 -18.33 -6.98
C ILE A 880 -5.03 -18.73 -8.30
N GLY A 881 -6.23 -19.30 -8.25
CA GLY A 881 -7.00 -19.78 -9.40
C GLY A 881 -7.59 -18.69 -10.31
N GLN A 882 -7.06 -17.48 -10.29
CA GLN A 882 -7.48 -16.35 -11.13
C GLN A 882 -6.28 -15.41 -11.38
N GLY A 883 -5.97 -15.15 -12.64
CA GLY A 883 -4.91 -14.22 -13.05
C GLY A 883 -5.33 -12.75 -13.11
N CYS A 884 -6.62 -12.47 -13.25
CA CYS A 884 -7.17 -11.10 -13.32
C CYS A 884 -7.31 -10.43 -11.94
N PHE A 885 -7.01 -11.13 -10.86
CA PHE A 885 -7.39 -10.71 -9.51
C PHE A 885 -6.73 -9.40 -9.05
N PHE A 886 -5.55 -9.06 -9.59
CA PHE A 886 -4.82 -7.84 -9.26
C PHE A 886 -4.72 -6.86 -10.44
N SER A 887 -5.56 -7.01 -11.48
CA SER A 887 -5.57 -6.11 -12.66
C SER A 887 -6.38 -4.84 -12.40
N GLY A 888 -5.86 -3.71 -12.86
CA GLY A 888 -6.47 -2.39 -12.71
C GLY A 888 -5.44 -1.25 -12.80
N LYS A 889 -5.93 -0.03 -13.04
CA LYS A 889 -5.10 1.19 -12.92
C LYS A 889 -4.76 1.48 -11.46
N ASP A 890 -5.72 1.20 -10.59
CA ASP A 890 -5.67 1.30 -9.13
C ASP A 890 -6.06 -0.06 -8.54
N LEU A 891 -5.54 -0.38 -7.36
CA LEU A 891 -5.80 -1.65 -6.68
C LEU A 891 -6.64 -1.39 -5.41
N PRO A 892 -7.80 -2.03 -5.21
CA PRO A 892 -8.59 -1.89 -3.99
C PRO A 892 -7.77 -2.23 -2.74
N ALA A 893 -7.91 -1.45 -1.66
CA ALA A 893 -7.10 -1.58 -0.45
C ALA A 893 -7.12 -2.99 0.16
N ALA A 894 -8.26 -3.67 0.11
CA ALA A 894 -8.39 -5.07 0.55
C ALA A 894 -7.54 -6.05 -0.30
N GLN A 895 -7.48 -5.84 -1.62
CA GLN A 895 -6.66 -6.63 -2.54
C GLN A 895 -5.17 -6.29 -2.40
N GLU A 896 -4.81 -5.01 -2.20
CA GLU A 896 -3.45 -4.59 -1.84
C GLU A 896 -2.96 -5.34 -0.60
N LYS A 897 -3.70 -5.23 0.51
CA LYS A 897 -3.31 -5.86 1.79
C LYS A 897 -3.13 -7.38 1.61
N LEU A 898 -4.06 -8.06 0.93
CA LEU A 898 -3.94 -9.49 0.63
C LEU A 898 -2.67 -9.84 -0.17
N PHE A 899 -2.38 -9.07 -1.23
CA PHE A 899 -1.21 -9.27 -2.06
C PHE A 899 0.10 -9.03 -1.29
N VAL A 900 0.18 -7.93 -0.53
CA VAL A 900 1.35 -7.57 0.28
C VAL A 900 1.61 -8.63 1.36
N GLN A 901 0.58 -9.15 2.03
CA GLN A 901 0.78 -10.25 3.00
C GLN A 901 1.18 -11.56 2.33
N THR A 902 0.65 -11.88 1.15
CA THR A 902 1.11 -13.04 0.38
C THR A 902 2.59 -12.92 -0.02
N ILE A 903 3.04 -11.73 -0.42
CA ILE A 903 4.44 -11.48 -0.78
C ILE A 903 5.37 -11.47 0.42
N ASN A 904 4.98 -10.85 1.54
CA ASN A 904 5.76 -10.92 2.78
C ASN A 904 5.95 -12.38 3.21
N TRP A 905 4.89 -13.19 3.18
CA TRP A 905 4.98 -14.62 3.45
C TRP A 905 5.91 -15.33 2.44
N LEU A 906 5.74 -15.12 1.12
CA LEU A 906 6.60 -15.76 0.12
C LEU A 906 8.10 -15.43 0.32
N LEU A 907 8.42 -14.19 0.69
CA LEU A 907 9.79 -13.71 0.93
C LEU A 907 10.36 -14.09 2.32
N GLY A 908 9.69 -14.95 3.10
CA GLY A 908 10.15 -15.34 4.43
C GLY A 908 9.92 -14.31 5.54
N ARG A 909 9.20 -13.22 5.25
CA ARG A 909 8.96 -12.07 6.14
C ARG A 909 7.72 -12.26 7.01
N ASP A 910 7.66 -13.39 7.70
CA ASP A 910 6.57 -13.77 8.61
C ASP A 910 6.49 -12.89 9.87
N ASP A 911 7.52 -12.06 10.10
CA ASP A 911 7.56 -10.96 11.08
C ASP A 911 6.67 -9.77 10.69
N ARG A 912 6.27 -9.66 9.42
CA ARG A 912 5.43 -8.55 8.90
C ARG A 912 3.96 -8.92 8.75
N LEU A 913 3.59 -10.17 9.03
CA LEU A 913 2.21 -10.65 9.01
C LEU A 913 1.55 -10.36 10.37
N PRO A 914 0.40 -9.66 10.41
CA PRO A 914 -0.37 -9.46 11.63
C PRO A 914 -0.60 -10.73 12.46
N ARG A 915 -0.47 -10.59 13.78
CA ARG A 915 -0.67 -11.63 14.81
C ARG A 915 -1.57 -11.14 15.94
N ASP A 916 -2.17 -12.09 16.65
CA ASP A 916 -3.03 -11.89 17.82
C ASP A 916 -2.38 -12.38 19.14
N GLU A 917 -1.05 -12.59 19.13
CA GLU A 917 -0.27 -13.08 20.28
C GLU A 917 -0.27 -12.11 21.48
N HIS A 918 -0.27 -10.79 21.23
CA HIS A 918 -0.17 -9.76 22.26
C HIS A 918 -1.38 -8.82 22.21
N VAL A 919 -2.41 -9.11 23.01
CA VAL A 919 -3.61 -8.30 23.12
C VAL A 919 -3.41 -7.20 24.17
N TRP A 920 -3.63 -5.95 23.79
CA TRP A 920 -3.72 -4.80 24.69
C TRP A 920 -5.17 -4.31 24.76
N SER A 921 -5.66 -3.98 25.95
CA SER A 921 -6.94 -3.30 26.14
C SER A 921 -6.87 -2.26 27.26
N TYR A 922 -7.84 -1.35 27.35
CA TYR A 922 -7.87 -0.42 28.50
C TYR A 922 -8.14 -1.21 29.79
N PRO A 923 -7.30 -1.05 30.83
CA PRO A 923 -7.55 -1.66 32.13
C PRO A 923 -8.75 -0.99 32.81
N ARG A 924 -9.85 -1.73 32.97
CA ARG A 924 -10.99 -1.28 33.76
C ARG A 924 -10.67 -1.46 35.25
N VAL A 925 -10.71 -0.37 36.01
CA VAL A 925 -10.47 -0.38 37.47
C VAL A 925 -11.39 -1.40 38.17
N ASN A 926 -12.64 -1.51 37.71
CA ASN A 926 -13.67 -2.41 38.23
C ASN A 926 -13.40 -3.91 38.00
N GLU A 927 -12.27 -4.30 37.41
CA GLU A 927 -11.87 -5.71 37.24
C GLU A 927 -10.60 -6.06 38.01
N THR A 928 -9.59 -5.20 37.97
CA THR A 928 -8.40 -5.32 38.82
C THR A 928 -8.74 -5.08 40.30
N ILE A 929 -9.79 -4.28 40.54
CA ILE A 929 -10.38 -3.98 41.83
C ILE A 929 -11.90 -4.10 41.66
N PRO A 930 -12.49 -5.31 41.77
CA PRO A 930 -13.94 -5.47 41.60
C PRO A 930 -14.69 -4.67 42.65
N PRO A 931 -15.80 -3.99 42.29
CA PRO A 931 -16.63 -3.30 43.26
C PRO A 931 -17.14 -4.29 44.33
N ASP A 932 -17.17 -3.84 45.58
CA ASP A 932 -17.49 -4.63 46.78
C ASP A 932 -16.50 -5.77 47.09
N SER A 933 -15.33 -5.81 46.43
CA SER A 933 -14.29 -6.81 46.73
C SER A 933 -13.50 -6.48 48.00
N PRO A 934 -12.94 -7.51 48.68
CA PRO A 934 -11.97 -7.27 49.76
C PRO A 934 -10.72 -6.53 49.26
N THR A 935 -10.35 -6.67 47.98
CA THR A 935 -9.29 -5.92 47.30
C THR A 935 -9.59 -4.43 47.16
N GLU A 936 -10.83 -4.04 46.82
CA GLU A 936 -11.27 -2.64 46.81
C GLU A 936 -11.24 -2.07 48.22
N SER A 937 -11.78 -2.83 49.18
CA SER A 937 -11.74 -2.49 50.59
C SER A 937 -10.30 -2.27 51.06
N LEU A 938 -9.37 -3.16 50.72
CA LEU A 938 -7.94 -3.02 51.06
C LEU A 938 -7.27 -1.83 50.38
N TRP A 939 -7.62 -1.49 49.13
CA TRP A 939 -7.10 -0.30 48.46
C TRP A 939 -7.64 1.00 49.07
N LEU A 940 -8.95 1.06 49.33
CA LEU A 940 -9.60 2.21 49.97
C LEU A 940 -9.10 2.42 51.41
N TRP A 941 -8.98 1.36 52.21
CA TRP A 941 -8.41 1.43 53.55
C TRP A 941 -6.90 1.64 53.54
N GLY A 942 -6.17 1.10 52.56
CA GLY A 942 -4.75 1.39 52.34
C GLY A 942 -4.49 2.86 52.03
N ALA A 943 -5.33 3.48 51.21
CA ALA A 943 -5.26 4.92 50.93
C ALA A 943 -5.74 5.78 52.11
N ARG A 944 -6.84 5.39 52.78
CA ARG A 944 -7.46 6.18 53.87
C ARG A 944 -6.76 6.06 55.22
N LEU A 945 -6.17 4.91 55.54
CA LEU A 945 -5.44 4.65 56.79
C LEU A 945 -3.97 4.33 56.56
N GLY A 946 -3.64 3.45 55.60
CA GLY A 946 -2.26 3.04 55.34
C GLY A 946 -1.34 4.21 54.98
N LEU A 947 -1.78 5.12 54.12
CA LEU A 947 -1.02 6.32 53.72
C LEU A 947 -0.80 7.30 54.89
N PRO A 948 -1.83 7.70 55.67
CA PRO A 948 -1.62 8.49 56.89
C PRO A 948 -0.77 7.78 57.96
N VAL A 949 -0.93 6.47 58.14
CA VAL A 949 -0.11 5.67 59.09
C VAL A 949 1.34 5.57 58.62
N LEU A 950 1.60 5.44 57.32
CA LEU A 950 2.95 5.48 56.74
C LEU A 950 3.61 6.83 56.98
N PHE A 951 2.90 7.94 56.77
CA PHE A 951 3.42 9.28 57.08
C PHE A 951 3.61 9.52 58.58
N LEU A 952 2.72 9.02 59.43
CA LEU A 952 2.92 9.03 60.90
C LEU A 952 4.12 8.18 61.31
N TYR A 953 4.32 7.01 60.71
CA TYR A 953 5.46 6.14 60.98
C TYR A 953 6.77 6.77 60.49
N LEU A 954 6.82 7.32 59.28
CA LEU A 954 7.97 8.07 58.79
C LEU A 954 8.27 9.29 59.67
N GLY A 955 7.25 10.04 60.07
CA GLY A 955 7.38 11.15 61.03
C GLY A 955 7.89 10.68 62.40
N PHE A 956 7.41 9.54 62.89
CA PHE A 956 7.88 8.93 64.13
C PHE A 956 9.33 8.41 64.03
N VAL A 957 9.70 7.76 62.93
CA VAL A 957 11.08 7.32 62.64
C VAL A 957 12.02 8.53 62.57
N VAL A 958 11.61 9.63 61.93
CA VAL A 958 12.35 10.90 61.94
C VAL A 958 12.49 11.46 63.35
N VAL A 959 11.42 11.44 64.17
CA VAL A 959 11.48 11.85 65.59
C VAL A 959 12.38 10.93 66.43
N LEU A 960 12.39 9.63 66.14
CA LEU A 960 13.18 8.63 66.86
C LEU A 960 14.67 8.73 66.50
N PHE A 961 15.01 8.87 65.22
CA PHE A 961 16.37 9.21 64.76
C PHE A 961 16.87 10.54 65.35
N ARG A 962 15.96 11.51 65.52
CA ARG A 962 16.23 12.81 66.16
C ARG A 962 16.28 12.77 67.71
N ARG A 963 16.03 11.60 68.31
CA ARG A 963 16.22 11.33 69.75
C ARG A 963 17.35 10.35 70.06
N LEU A 964 17.76 9.54 69.07
CA LEU A 964 18.91 8.62 69.15
C LEU A 964 20.22 9.27 68.69
N ARG A 965 20.14 10.44 68.05
CA ARG A 965 21.20 11.46 67.97
C ARG A 965 20.93 12.57 68.99
#